data_AF-A0A1Y3U312-F1
#
_entry.id   AF-A0A1Y3U312-F1
#
_cell.length_a   1.000
_cell.length_b   1.000
_cell.length_c   1.000
_cell.angle_alpha   90.00
_cell.angle_beta   90.00
_cell.angle_gamma   90.00
#
_symmetry.space_group_name_H-M   'P 1'
#
loop_
_entity.id
_entity.type
_entity.pdbx_description
1 polymer ?
#
loop_
_entity_poly.entity_id
_entity_poly.type
_entity_poly.pdbx_seq_one_letter_code
_entity_poly.pdbx_strand_id
1 'polypeptide(L)'
;MSLGGLDERFMREALVEAHAAAAEGEVPIGAVVVYEGEIIARAHNRRELDEDPSAHAEFSAMVAAARALGRWRLTGCTVYVTLEPCVMCAGLMVNARVTRCVYGAADPKAGALGSLYQLNADRRLNHAFAVTAGVLSDECAGVLKAFFAELRSEGRANDAHDSKRDEALRSRNGSMLTQRCGRDAVAATALCAEGAHAAAASSEGCLAADGVRATAADGTNGLAADGARAAAQPGSASRATDGAHAATLLGPSPRVLLAIDSFKGSATSAQAEAWVTEGILHACPNARVTAMPIGDGGEGTGEALAASGGTTRRVAQAHDAFGHVISAEYLLFDAAGEAPSAVIDGSAADSESVRSAEASDVFSAAHEESGHGTECSVGTSHEAFIEMAVVAGLGSSDRTSQAALAATTYGVGELVLDAIASGAQTIYLGLGGSATNDGGAGFLQALGARLLDADGRDIPTGLAGLEQVASIDLAPAVLALGPARLIALSDVTNPLVGSRGALRVFGPQKGLAQDPDALDTYDRWMVRYGALLDAACRAVATPRFRSLAGVPGAGAAGGLGAAVLALGGALTPGIDAVLDRAGFDEALRDCDVVVTGEGMMDGQTAGGKAPLGVARRARAAGVPVVAVVGGRADDLDAVYEQGVDLVLPIVSRPMDLSHALDPSQTRSNLRTAGEAAIRAYLL
;
A
#
# COMPACT_ATOMS: atom_id res chain seq x y z
N MET A 1 46.85 -31.16 17.00
CA MET A 1 45.71 -32.02 16.61
C MET A 1 45.60 -32.00 15.09
N SER A 2 45.04 -33.03 14.46
CA SER A 2 44.67 -32.97 13.04
C SER A 2 43.49 -32.01 12.85
N LEU A 3 43.31 -31.47 11.63
CA LEU A 3 42.16 -30.61 11.30
C LEU A 3 40.82 -31.30 11.59
N GLY A 4 40.66 -32.56 11.20
CA GLY A 4 39.44 -33.34 11.49
C GLY A 4 39.14 -33.49 12.99
N GLY A 5 40.16 -33.63 13.84
CA GLY A 5 39.97 -33.69 15.30
C GLY A 5 39.57 -32.36 15.95
N LEU A 6 39.83 -31.22 15.29
CA LEU A 6 39.29 -29.92 15.69
C LEU A 6 37.86 -29.74 15.18
N ASP A 7 37.57 -30.19 13.96
CA ASP A 7 36.22 -30.12 13.39
C ASP A 7 35.21 -30.91 14.21
N GLU A 8 35.54 -32.13 14.63
CA GLU A 8 34.70 -32.93 15.53
C GLU A 8 34.48 -32.25 16.88
N ARG A 9 35.50 -31.62 17.46
CA ARG A 9 35.37 -30.88 18.73
C ARG A 9 34.32 -29.78 18.60
N PHE A 10 34.43 -28.92 17.60
CA PHE A 10 33.48 -27.80 17.44
C PHE A 10 32.10 -28.25 16.95
N MET A 11 32.00 -29.37 16.22
CA MET A 11 30.72 -29.98 15.89
C MET A 11 30.00 -30.54 17.12
N ARG A 12 30.72 -31.09 18.11
CA ARG A 12 30.13 -31.49 19.40
C ARG A 12 29.57 -30.30 20.18
N GLU A 13 30.21 -29.14 20.08
CA GLU A 13 29.71 -27.90 20.67
C GLU A 13 28.44 -27.41 19.95
N ALA A 14 28.35 -27.55 18.63
CA ALA A 14 27.12 -27.29 17.87
C ALA A 14 26.01 -28.32 18.18
N LEU A 15 26.35 -29.58 18.48
CA LEU A 15 25.40 -30.58 18.95
C LEU A 15 24.83 -30.26 20.35
N VAL A 16 25.58 -29.62 21.24
CA VAL A 16 25.04 -29.13 22.53
C VAL A 16 23.95 -28.09 22.28
N GLU A 17 24.18 -27.14 21.37
CA GLU A 17 23.17 -26.15 20.96
C GLU A 17 21.95 -26.81 20.29
N ALA A 18 22.15 -27.83 19.44
CA ALA A 18 21.04 -28.56 18.82
C ALA A 18 20.14 -29.28 19.85
N HIS A 19 20.72 -29.80 20.94
CA HIS A 19 19.94 -30.37 22.05
C HIS A 19 19.23 -29.29 22.88
N ALA A 20 19.77 -28.07 22.96
CA ALA A 20 19.09 -26.94 23.61
C ALA A 20 17.82 -26.56 22.84
N ALA A 21 17.90 -26.40 21.52
CA ALA A 21 16.70 -26.22 20.68
C ALA A 21 15.67 -27.35 20.88
N ALA A 22 16.09 -28.62 20.88
CA ALA A 22 15.18 -29.74 21.13
C ALA A 22 14.41 -29.60 22.45
N ALA A 23 15.10 -29.16 23.52
CA ALA A 23 14.51 -28.96 24.84
C ALA A 23 13.57 -27.75 24.93
N GLU A 24 13.73 -26.75 24.04
CA GLU A 24 12.84 -25.60 23.88
C GLU A 24 11.66 -25.89 22.92
N GLY A 25 11.58 -27.09 22.32
CA GLY A 25 10.54 -27.45 21.35
C GLY A 25 10.85 -27.02 19.90
N GLU A 26 12.07 -26.53 19.66
CA GLU A 26 12.55 -26.04 18.38
C GLU A 26 13.18 -27.15 17.52
N VAL A 27 13.19 -26.95 16.20
CA VAL A 27 13.85 -27.88 15.28
C VAL A 27 15.34 -27.94 15.62
N PRO A 28 15.92 -29.12 15.98
CA PRO A 28 17.19 -29.21 16.68
C PRO A 28 18.39 -29.00 15.75
N ILE A 29 18.65 -27.74 15.45
CA ILE A 29 19.80 -27.25 14.72
C ILE A 29 20.57 -26.31 15.65
N GLY A 30 21.87 -26.56 15.75
CA GLY A 30 22.79 -25.77 16.57
C GLY A 30 24.01 -25.38 15.75
N ALA A 31 24.59 -24.22 16.08
CA ALA A 31 25.73 -23.66 15.37
C ALA A 31 26.69 -22.93 16.31
N VAL A 32 27.98 -22.98 15.99
CA VAL A 32 29.03 -22.21 16.67
C VAL A 32 29.95 -21.53 15.67
N VAL A 33 30.36 -20.30 15.98
CA VAL A 33 31.32 -19.53 15.17
C VAL A 33 32.66 -19.48 15.88
N VAL A 34 33.71 -19.95 15.21
CA VAL A 34 35.07 -20.06 15.75
C VAL A 34 36.00 -19.11 15.03
N TYR A 35 36.82 -18.37 15.77
CA TYR A 35 37.88 -17.51 15.26
C TYR A 35 39.18 -17.78 16.03
N GLU A 36 40.29 -17.93 15.32
CA GLU A 36 41.62 -18.23 15.89
C GLU A 36 41.68 -19.46 16.85
N GLY A 37 40.70 -20.36 16.75
CA GLY A 37 40.59 -21.58 17.57
C GLY A 37 39.66 -21.47 18.78
N GLU A 38 39.09 -20.28 19.03
CA GLU A 38 38.15 -20.03 20.13
C GLU A 38 36.73 -19.81 19.62
N ILE A 39 35.73 -20.27 20.40
CA ILE A 39 34.31 -20.06 20.09
C ILE A 39 33.94 -18.63 20.47
N ILE A 40 33.58 -17.84 19.46
CA ILE A 40 33.17 -16.44 19.59
C ILE A 40 31.68 -16.33 19.90
N ALA A 41 30.87 -17.21 19.30
CA ALA A 41 29.43 -17.24 19.48
C ALA A 41 28.86 -18.65 19.30
N ARG A 42 27.70 -18.86 19.92
CA ARG A 42 26.89 -20.07 19.91
C ARG A 42 25.44 -19.65 19.71
N ALA A 43 24.67 -20.43 18.98
CA ALA A 43 23.22 -20.31 18.93
C ALA A 43 22.58 -21.60 18.42
N HIS A 44 21.27 -21.70 18.61
CA HIS A 44 20.41 -22.73 18.06
C HIS A 44 19.17 -22.09 17.42
N ASN A 45 18.35 -22.89 16.73
CA ASN A 45 17.08 -22.41 16.17
C ASN A 45 16.14 -21.95 17.29
N ARG A 46 15.49 -20.79 17.08
CA ARG A 46 14.49 -20.20 17.99
C ARG A 46 13.34 -19.57 17.19
N ARG A 47 12.96 -20.21 16.07
CA ARG A 47 12.05 -19.64 15.05
C ARG A 47 10.59 -19.59 15.50
N GLU A 48 10.13 -20.60 16.21
CA GLU A 48 8.78 -20.66 16.77
C GLU A 48 8.70 -19.85 18.08
N LEU A 49 9.79 -19.83 18.86
CA LEU A 49 9.86 -19.14 20.16
C LEU A 49 10.04 -17.62 20.06
N ASP A 50 10.83 -17.13 19.10
CA ASP A 50 11.01 -15.69 18.85
C ASP A 50 10.02 -15.14 17.79
N GLU A 51 9.19 -16.01 17.19
CA GLU A 51 8.33 -15.72 16.01
C GLU A 51 9.09 -15.10 14.80
N ASP A 52 10.42 -15.22 14.78
CA ASP A 52 11.31 -14.65 13.77
C ASP A 52 11.72 -15.70 12.71
N PRO A 53 11.28 -15.58 11.44
CA PRO A 53 11.62 -16.53 10.38
C PRO A 53 13.12 -16.58 10.04
N SER A 54 13.92 -15.62 10.54
CA SER A 54 15.37 -15.56 10.38
C SER A 54 16.17 -16.17 11.54
N ALA A 55 15.52 -16.54 12.67
CA ALA A 55 16.14 -17.08 13.88
C ALA A 55 16.64 -18.54 13.75
N HIS A 56 17.38 -18.80 12.67
CA HIS A 56 18.15 -20.01 12.44
C HIS A 56 19.48 -19.98 13.19
N ALA A 57 19.96 -21.14 13.63
CA ALA A 57 21.17 -21.31 14.41
C ALA A 57 22.40 -20.59 13.81
N GLU A 58 22.67 -20.77 12.51
CA GLU A 58 23.83 -20.16 11.86
C GLU A 58 23.70 -18.64 11.76
N PHE A 59 22.48 -18.16 11.49
CA PHE A 59 22.19 -16.74 11.35
C PHE A 59 22.42 -16.02 12.69
N SER A 60 21.79 -16.53 13.74
CA SER A 60 21.92 -16.03 15.11
C SER A 60 23.37 -16.09 15.61
N ALA A 61 24.07 -17.22 15.41
CA ALA A 61 25.46 -17.37 15.82
C ALA A 61 26.39 -16.40 15.07
N MET A 62 26.16 -16.15 13.78
CA MET A 62 26.94 -15.19 12.99
C MET A 62 26.67 -13.73 13.39
N VAL A 63 25.42 -13.35 13.63
CA VAL A 63 25.08 -11.99 14.13
C VAL A 63 25.70 -11.75 15.51
N ALA A 64 25.65 -12.75 16.40
CA ALA A 64 26.31 -12.70 17.70
C ALA A 64 27.85 -12.59 17.55
N ALA A 65 28.46 -13.36 16.64
CA ALA A 65 29.90 -13.28 16.39
C ALA A 65 30.34 -11.93 15.83
N ALA A 66 29.55 -11.33 14.94
CA ALA A 66 29.83 -10.01 14.38
C ALA A 66 29.79 -8.91 15.45
N ARG A 67 28.82 -9.00 16.38
CA ARG A 67 28.73 -8.12 17.57
C ARG A 67 29.94 -8.32 18.49
N ALA A 68 30.27 -9.56 18.84
CA ALA A 68 31.38 -9.90 19.73
C ALA A 68 32.77 -9.48 19.20
N LEU A 69 32.99 -9.56 17.87
CA LEU A 69 34.23 -9.11 17.22
C LEU A 69 34.24 -7.62 16.85
N GLY A 70 33.15 -6.89 17.10
CA GLY A 70 33.01 -5.48 16.70
C GLY A 70 33.09 -5.23 15.18
N ARG A 71 32.82 -6.25 14.35
CA ARG A 71 32.96 -6.18 12.89
C ARG A 71 31.98 -7.10 12.17
N TRP A 72 31.35 -6.60 11.10
CA TRP A 72 30.44 -7.39 10.27
C TRP A 72 31.15 -8.41 9.35
N ARG A 73 32.45 -8.20 9.06
CA ARG A 73 33.27 -9.16 8.30
C ARG A 73 33.80 -10.26 9.22
N LEU A 74 33.28 -11.47 9.06
CA LEU A 74 33.68 -12.69 9.75
C LEU A 74 34.80 -13.45 9.00
N THR A 75 35.67 -12.71 8.31
CA THR A 75 36.85 -13.30 7.66
C THR A 75 37.82 -13.84 8.71
N GLY A 76 38.37 -15.03 8.44
CA GLY A 76 39.10 -15.86 9.40
C GLY A 76 38.21 -16.74 10.28
N CYS A 77 36.88 -16.53 10.29
CA CYS A 77 35.97 -17.37 11.07
C CYS A 77 35.61 -18.66 10.32
N THR A 78 35.39 -19.72 11.10
CA THR A 78 34.74 -20.96 10.65
C THR A 78 33.39 -21.11 11.35
N VAL A 79 32.33 -21.36 10.59
CA VAL A 79 31.00 -21.69 11.13
C VAL A 79 30.84 -23.21 11.16
N TYR A 80 30.51 -23.77 12.31
CA TYR A 80 30.15 -25.18 12.49
C TYR A 80 28.64 -25.27 12.74
N VAL A 81 27.94 -26.19 12.07
CA VAL A 81 26.48 -26.35 12.20
C VAL A 81 26.05 -27.82 12.04
N THR A 82 25.05 -28.25 12.80
CA THR A 82 24.62 -29.67 12.79
C THR A 82 23.94 -30.11 11.49
N LEU A 83 23.25 -29.21 10.78
CA LEU A 83 22.60 -29.45 9.49
C LEU A 83 23.18 -28.56 8.39
N GLU A 84 23.16 -28.99 7.12
CA GLU A 84 23.61 -28.20 5.98
C GLU A 84 22.85 -26.87 5.86
N PRO A 85 23.54 -25.72 5.81
CA PRO A 85 22.90 -24.41 5.73
C PRO A 85 21.94 -24.24 4.56
N CYS A 86 20.80 -23.62 4.84
CA CYS A 86 19.85 -23.21 3.82
C CYS A 86 20.35 -21.98 3.03
N VAL A 87 19.64 -21.62 1.96
CA VAL A 87 19.98 -20.47 1.08
C VAL A 87 20.17 -19.15 1.86
N MET A 88 19.35 -18.90 2.89
CA MET A 88 19.47 -17.71 3.75
C MET A 88 20.78 -17.70 4.54
N CYS A 89 21.07 -18.80 5.24
CA CYS A 89 22.27 -18.91 6.09
C CYS A 89 23.55 -18.93 5.26
N ALA A 90 23.55 -19.67 4.14
CA ALA A 90 24.65 -19.64 3.17
C ALA A 90 24.84 -18.25 2.53
N GLY A 91 23.75 -17.53 2.22
CA GLY A 91 23.79 -16.16 1.74
C GLY A 91 24.39 -15.18 2.75
N LEU A 92 24.08 -15.35 4.05
CA LEU A 92 24.74 -14.59 5.11
C LEU A 92 26.25 -14.90 5.18
N MET A 93 26.67 -16.17 5.01
CA MET A 93 28.10 -16.55 4.98
C MET A 93 28.87 -15.87 3.84
N VAL A 94 28.26 -15.75 2.66
CA VAL A 94 28.79 -14.95 1.54
C VAL A 94 28.94 -13.49 1.95
N ASN A 95 27.85 -12.86 2.42
CA ASN A 95 27.83 -11.44 2.76
C ASN A 95 28.82 -11.08 3.89
N ALA A 96 28.86 -11.89 4.95
CA ALA A 96 29.77 -11.72 6.09
C ALA A 96 31.22 -12.10 5.77
N ARG A 97 31.51 -12.65 4.58
CA ARG A 97 32.85 -13.09 4.15
C ARG A 97 33.49 -14.11 5.09
N VAL A 98 32.71 -15.10 5.52
CA VAL A 98 33.16 -16.26 6.32
C VAL A 98 34.24 -17.02 5.55
N THR A 99 35.28 -17.51 6.22
CA THR A 99 36.37 -18.25 5.53
C THR A 99 36.01 -19.71 5.26
N ARG A 100 35.27 -20.35 6.17
CA ARG A 100 34.90 -21.76 6.06
C ARG A 100 33.57 -22.07 6.74
N CYS A 101 32.81 -23.00 6.16
CA CYS A 101 31.68 -23.65 6.82
C CYS A 101 31.97 -25.15 6.99
N VAL A 102 31.55 -25.72 8.11
CA VAL A 102 31.61 -27.15 8.40
C VAL A 102 30.23 -27.59 8.85
N TYR A 103 29.65 -28.59 8.19
CA TYR A 103 28.32 -29.08 8.53
C TYR A 103 28.28 -30.58 8.78
N GLY A 104 27.37 -31.00 9.65
CA GLY A 104 27.15 -32.40 9.99
C GLY A 104 26.32 -33.13 8.95
N ALA A 105 25.01 -33.17 9.14
CA ALA A 105 24.08 -33.83 8.24
C ALA A 105 23.80 -33.00 6.98
N ALA A 106 23.65 -33.65 5.82
CA ALA A 106 23.19 -33.01 4.59
C ALA A 106 21.67 -32.71 4.66
N ASP A 107 21.23 -31.63 4.01
CA ASP A 107 19.81 -31.29 3.89
C ASP A 107 19.30 -31.39 2.44
N PRO A 108 18.62 -32.49 2.06
CA PRO A 108 18.09 -32.67 0.72
C PRO A 108 16.85 -31.79 0.42
N LYS A 109 16.32 -31.03 1.38
CA LYS A 109 15.14 -30.15 1.22
C LYS A 109 15.49 -28.67 1.10
N ALA A 110 16.51 -28.18 1.80
CA ALA A 110 16.91 -26.78 1.75
C ALA A 110 18.43 -26.52 1.62
N GLY A 111 19.27 -27.56 1.67
CA GLY A 111 20.73 -27.45 1.74
C GLY A 111 21.35 -26.74 0.54
N ALA A 112 22.13 -25.69 0.81
CA ALA A 112 22.64 -24.76 -0.18
C ALA A 112 24.16 -24.82 -0.41
N LEU A 113 24.85 -25.77 0.23
CA LEU A 113 26.31 -25.92 0.17
C LEU A 113 26.78 -27.19 -0.55
N GLY A 114 25.86 -28.10 -0.90
CA GLY A 114 26.11 -29.22 -1.80
C GLY A 114 24.86 -30.00 -2.23
N SER A 115 23.76 -29.93 -1.49
CA SER A 115 22.56 -30.76 -1.75
C SER A 115 21.68 -30.24 -2.89
N LEU A 116 21.19 -29.00 -2.80
CA LEU A 116 20.34 -28.37 -3.83
C LEU A 116 21.01 -27.20 -4.55
N TYR A 117 21.96 -26.55 -3.88
CA TYR A 117 22.72 -25.41 -4.40
C TYR A 117 24.19 -25.51 -3.99
N GLN A 118 25.03 -24.62 -4.54
CA GLN A 118 26.46 -24.56 -4.25
C GLN A 118 26.91 -23.10 -4.05
N LEU A 119 26.24 -22.38 -3.14
CA LEU A 119 26.42 -20.92 -2.95
C LEU A 119 27.86 -20.55 -2.57
N ASN A 120 28.57 -21.42 -1.85
CA ASN A 120 29.95 -21.18 -1.42
C ASN A 120 30.98 -21.10 -2.58
N ALA A 121 30.61 -21.57 -3.78
CA ALA A 121 31.47 -21.60 -4.96
C ALA A 121 30.84 -20.91 -6.19
N ASP A 122 29.68 -20.28 -6.06
CA ASP A 122 29.02 -19.58 -7.16
C ASP A 122 29.82 -18.32 -7.56
N ARG A 123 30.43 -18.39 -8.75
CA ARG A 123 31.32 -17.34 -9.28
C ARG A 123 30.60 -16.01 -9.58
N ARG A 124 29.27 -15.96 -9.50
CA ARG A 124 28.47 -14.73 -9.62
C ARG A 124 28.39 -13.95 -8.30
N LEU A 125 28.71 -14.59 -7.18
CA LEU A 125 28.67 -14.00 -5.85
C LEU A 125 30.01 -13.35 -5.48
N ASN A 126 29.96 -12.37 -4.59
CA ASN A 126 31.09 -11.46 -4.26
C ASN A 126 32.11 -12.05 -3.27
N HIS A 127 31.93 -13.30 -2.86
CA HIS A 127 32.77 -14.04 -1.91
C HIS A 127 32.56 -15.55 -2.09
N ALA A 128 33.63 -16.33 -1.91
CA ALA A 128 33.62 -17.79 -1.95
C ALA A 128 34.33 -18.34 -0.71
N PHE A 129 33.87 -19.49 -0.20
CA PHE A 129 34.37 -20.06 1.06
C PHE A 129 34.49 -21.58 1.03
N ALA A 130 35.40 -22.11 1.87
CA ALA A 130 35.63 -23.53 1.97
C ALA A 130 34.46 -24.23 2.68
N VAL A 131 34.11 -25.44 2.24
CA VAL A 131 33.07 -26.26 2.87
C VAL A 131 33.65 -27.61 3.26
N THR A 132 33.26 -28.12 4.42
CA THR A 132 33.56 -29.48 4.88
C THR A 132 32.27 -30.13 5.35
N ALA A 133 31.80 -31.11 4.59
CA ALA A 133 30.54 -31.82 4.85
C ALA A 133 30.77 -33.09 5.67
N GLY A 134 29.75 -33.55 6.38
CA GLY A 134 29.68 -34.90 6.95
C GLY A 134 30.30 -35.08 8.34
N VAL A 135 30.74 -34.01 9.01
CA VAL A 135 31.41 -34.12 10.33
C VAL A 135 30.39 -34.53 11.38
N LEU A 136 30.55 -35.73 11.96
CA LEU A 136 29.57 -36.34 12.88
C LEU A 136 28.15 -36.45 12.29
N SER A 137 28.03 -36.64 10.96
CA SER A 137 26.76 -36.66 10.22
C SER A 137 25.69 -37.57 10.84
N ASP A 138 26.06 -38.76 11.32
CA ASP A 138 25.10 -39.71 11.91
C ASP A 138 24.57 -39.25 13.27
N GLU A 139 25.41 -38.61 14.10
CA GLU A 139 24.97 -38.01 15.37
C GLU A 139 24.01 -36.84 15.09
N CYS A 140 24.40 -35.91 14.22
CA CYS A 140 23.58 -34.76 13.85
C CYS A 140 22.24 -35.16 13.20
N ALA A 141 22.25 -36.12 12.29
CA ALA A 141 21.02 -36.65 11.69
C ALA A 141 20.18 -37.44 12.70
N GLY A 142 20.82 -38.05 13.71
CA GLY A 142 20.17 -38.78 14.79
C GLY A 142 19.26 -37.89 15.63
N VAL A 143 19.77 -36.73 16.10
CA VAL A 143 19.00 -35.76 16.89
C VAL A 143 17.77 -35.27 16.12
N LEU A 144 17.94 -34.87 14.85
CA LEU A 144 16.85 -34.40 14.00
C LEU A 144 15.79 -35.48 13.74
N LYS A 145 16.20 -36.74 13.56
CA LYS A 145 15.28 -37.88 13.39
C LYS A 145 14.51 -38.20 14.67
N ALA A 146 15.15 -38.10 15.84
CA ALA A 146 14.54 -38.34 17.14
C ALA A 146 13.42 -37.32 17.42
N PHE A 147 13.73 -36.03 17.32
CA PHE A 147 12.77 -34.93 17.51
C PHE A 147 11.52 -35.07 16.62
N PHE A 148 11.70 -35.31 15.31
CA PHE A 148 10.54 -35.53 14.44
C PHE A 148 9.84 -36.88 14.66
N ALA A 149 10.47 -37.88 15.28
CA ALA A 149 9.80 -39.11 15.68
C ALA A 149 8.96 -38.90 16.95
N GLU A 150 9.46 -38.13 17.91
CA GLU A 150 8.75 -37.70 19.11
C GLU A 150 7.52 -36.88 18.72
N LEU A 151 7.66 -35.81 17.92
CA LEU A 151 6.53 -35.02 17.40
C LEU A 151 5.47 -35.86 16.66
N ARG A 152 5.87 -36.89 15.89
CA ARG A 152 4.91 -37.82 15.25
C ARG A 152 4.26 -38.78 16.23
N SER A 153 4.93 -39.13 17.32
CA SER A 153 4.39 -39.97 18.38
C SER A 153 3.44 -39.19 19.30
N GLU A 154 3.74 -37.93 19.59
CA GLU A 154 2.89 -36.97 20.30
C GLU A 154 1.70 -36.57 19.44
N GLY A 155 1.87 -36.36 18.13
CA GLY A 155 0.77 -36.19 17.19
C GLY A 155 -0.20 -37.37 17.24
N ARG A 156 0.30 -38.62 17.18
CA ARG A 156 -0.54 -39.83 17.31
C ARG A 156 -1.14 -40.02 18.70
N ALA A 157 -0.46 -39.57 19.75
CA ALA A 157 -0.98 -39.60 21.11
C ALA A 157 -2.07 -38.56 21.30
N ASN A 158 -1.92 -37.36 20.71
CA ASN A 158 -2.92 -36.32 20.65
C ASN A 158 -4.10 -36.75 19.75
N ASP A 159 -3.90 -37.40 18.61
CA ASP A 159 -5.02 -37.99 17.82
C ASP A 159 -5.83 -38.99 18.66
N ALA A 160 -5.15 -39.84 19.44
CA ALA A 160 -5.77 -40.82 20.35
C ALA A 160 -6.35 -40.21 21.63
N HIS A 161 -5.86 -39.03 22.04
CA HIS A 161 -6.34 -38.30 23.22
C HIS A 161 -7.49 -37.35 22.85
N ASP A 162 -7.43 -36.66 21.72
CA ASP A 162 -8.47 -35.77 21.20
C ASP A 162 -9.64 -36.57 20.63
N SER A 163 -9.47 -37.75 20.02
CA SER A 163 -10.63 -38.62 19.71
C SER A 163 -11.42 -39.02 20.97
N LYS A 164 -10.72 -39.30 22.09
CA LYS A 164 -11.36 -39.52 23.40
C LYS A 164 -11.84 -38.24 24.09
N ARG A 165 -11.18 -37.10 23.83
CA ARG A 165 -11.57 -35.79 24.34
C ARG A 165 -12.82 -35.29 23.62
N ASP A 166 -12.98 -35.59 22.34
CA ASP A 166 -14.16 -35.34 21.53
C ASP A 166 -15.32 -36.25 21.90
N GLU A 167 -15.09 -37.54 22.19
CA GLU A 167 -16.15 -38.38 22.79
C GLU A 167 -16.53 -37.87 24.19
N ALA A 168 -15.57 -37.45 25.01
CA ALA A 168 -15.83 -36.86 26.33
C ALA A 168 -16.43 -35.45 26.27
N LEU A 169 -16.16 -34.67 25.21
CA LEU A 169 -16.75 -33.35 24.95
C LEU A 169 -18.13 -33.49 24.32
N ARG A 170 -18.40 -34.53 23.52
CA ARG A 170 -19.75 -34.86 23.04
C ARG A 170 -20.61 -35.40 24.19
N SER A 171 -20.07 -36.23 25.08
CA SER A 171 -20.80 -36.68 26.28
C SER A 171 -20.96 -35.60 27.35
N ARG A 172 -20.02 -34.63 27.46
CA ARG A 172 -20.15 -33.45 28.34
C ARG A 172 -21.00 -32.34 27.75
N ASN A 173 -20.99 -32.07 26.44
CA ASN A 173 -21.90 -31.10 25.82
C ASN A 173 -23.34 -31.60 25.77
N GLY A 174 -23.55 -32.92 25.79
CA GLY A 174 -24.84 -33.54 26.11
C GLY A 174 -25.35 -33.26 27.54
N SER A 175 -24.49 -32.77 28.46
CA SER A 175 -24.88 -32.38 29.84
C SER A 175 -24.46 -30.96 30.25
N MET A 176 -23.91 -30.14 29.35
CA MET A 176 -23.59 -28.72 29.58
C MET A 176 -24.47 -27.77 28.75
N LEU A 177 -25.24 -28.27 27.78
CA LEU A 177 -26.38 -27.54 27.21
C LEU A 177 -27.57 -27.41 28.18
N THR A 178 -27.48 -27.99 29.38
CA THR A 178 -28.46 -27.84 30.48
C THR A 178 -27.96 -26.98 31.66
N GLN A 179 -26.73 -26.45 31.62
CA GLN A 179 -26.18 -25.56 32.67
C GLN A 179 -25.33 -24.40 32.15
N ARG A 180 -25.83 -23.63 31.16
CA ARG A 180 -25.52 -22.18 31.08
C ARG A 180 -26.55 -21.31 30.36
N CYS A 181 -27.82 -21.76 30.32
CA CYS A 181 -28.95 -20.85 30.16
C CYS A 181 -29.49 -20.51 31.57
N GLY A 182 -28.97 -19.44 32.17
CA GLY A 182 -29.33 -19.02 33.53
C GLY A 182 -28.30 -18.08 34.15
N ARG A 183 -28.68 -16.79 34.29
CA ARG A 183 -27.81 -15.61 34.55
C ARG A 183 -26.96 -15.25 33.32
N ASP A 184 -27.31 -14.24 32.51
CA ASP A 184 -28.24 -13.11 32.74
C ASP A 184 -29.16 -12.85 31.54
N ALA A 185 -30.45 -13.14 31.68
CA ALA A 185 -31.51 -12.75 30.74
C ALA A 185 -32.95 -12.91 31.31
N VAL A 186 -33.23 -12.49 32.55
CA VAL A 186 -34.62 -12.33 33.06
C VAL A 186 -34.72 -11.14 34.01
N ALA A 187 -35.15 -9.97 33.50
CA ALA A 187 -35.99 -8.97 34.19
C ALA A 187 -36.11 -7.65 33.38
N ALA A 188 -36.51 -7.75 32.11
CA ALA A 188 -37.03 -6.60 31.38
C ALA A 188 -38.35 -6.98 30.72
N THR A 189 -39.47 -6.77 31.44
CA THR A 189 -40.81 -6.34 30.94
C THR A 189 -41.85 -6.50 32.06
N ALA A 190 -42.76 -5.51 32.17
CA ALA A 190 -44.02 -5.52 32.93
C ALA A 190 -43.98 -5.65 34.47
N LEU A 191 -43.82 -4.49 35.13
CA LEU A 191 -44.84 -4.02 36.08
C LEU A 191 -45.41 -2.70 35.56
N CYS A 192 -46.53 -2.79 34.84
CA CYS A 192 -47.42 -1.67 34.56
C CYS A 192 -48.65 -1.77 35.48
N ALA A 193 -49.34 -0.64 35.66
CA ALA A 193 -50.40 -0.36 36.64
C ALA A 193 -49.88 -0.07 38.06
N GLU A 194 -50.22 1.04 38.73
CA GLU A 194 -51.09 2.20 38.41
C GLU A 194 -50.67 3.36 39.35
N GLY A 195 -50.80 4.65 38.99
CA GLY A 195 -50.49 5.73 39.96
C GLY A 195 -50.18 7.16 39.44
N ALA A 196 -51.12 7.74 38.70
CA ALA A 196 -51.40 9.17 38.46
C ALA A 196 -50.49 10.33 39.01
N HIS A 197 -50.32 11.35 38.14
CA HIS A 197 -50.19 12.80 38.43
C HIS A 197 -48.93 13.34 39.14
N ALA A 198 -48.51 14.60 38.99
CA ALA A 198 -48.67 15.66 37.96
C ALA A 198 -47.83 16.89 38.37
N ALA A 199 -47.62 17.85 37.47
CA ALA A 199 -47.09 19.22 37.74
C ALA A 199 -45.63 19.30 38.26
N ALA A 200 -44.91 20.42 38.16
CA ALA A 200 -44.98 21.58 37.25
C ALA A 200 -43.61 22.32 37.28
N ALA A 201 -43.49 23.41 36.52
CA ALA A 201 -42.30 24.26 36.42
C ALA A 201 -42.01 25.10 37.69
N SER A 202 -41.04 26.04 37.53
CA SER A 202 -40.61 27.08 38.49
C SER A 202 -39.69 26.59 39.61
N SER A 203 -38.75 27.34 40.17
CA SER A 203 -37.95 28.54 39.86
C SER A 203 -37.29 28.96 41.18
N GLU A 204 -36.22 29.75 41.13
CA GLU A 204 -35.62 30.46 42.30
C GLU A 204 -34.95 29.58 43.39
N GLY A 205 -34.12 30.22 44.22
CA GLY A 205 -33.71 29.67 45.52
C GLY A 205 -32.21 29.59 45.79
N CYS A 206 -31.57 30.74 46.07
CA CYS A 206 -30.26 30.79 46.72
C CYS A 206 -30.26 30.04 48.09
N LEU A 207 -29.09 29.63 48.57
CA LEU A 207 -28.43 30.27 49.74
C LEU A 207 -27.09 29.61 50.14
N ALA A 208 -26.07 30.48 50.35
CA ALA A 208 -25.04 30.46 51.41
C ALA A 208 -24.01 29.29 51.47
N ALA A 209 -22.77 29.44 51.94
CA ALA A 209 -21.81 30.55 52.18
C ALA A 209 -20.38 29.87 52.20
N ASP A 210 -19.19 30.48 52.25
CA ASP A 210 -18.63 31.75 52.76
C ASP A 210 -17.48 32.23 51.82
N GLY A 211 -17.16 33.53 51.72
CA GLY A 211 -16.02 34.14 52.42
C GLY A 211 -14.65 33.86 51.73
N VAL A 212 -13.89 34.82 51.19
CA VAL A 212 -13.31 36.02 51.84
C VAL A 212 -13.06 37.16 50.82
N ARG A 213 -13.03 38.42 51.30
CA ARG A 213 -12.85 39.66 50.51
C ARG A 213 -11.39 39.98 50.14
N ALA A 214 -11.21 40.68 49.01
CA ALA A 214 -10.29 41.80 48.87
C ALA A 214 -10.92 42.88 47.96
N THR A 215 -10.68 44.16 48.25
CA THR A 215 -11.48 45.30 47.75
C THR A 215 -10.81 46.07 46.61
N ALA A 216 -11.62 46.61 45.69
CA ALA A 216 -11.18 47.48 44.60
C ALA A 216 -11.55 48.96 44.82
N ALA A 217 -10.74 49.83 44.20
CA ALA A 217 -11.02 51.17 43.68
C ALA A 217 -11.60 52.29 44.58
N ASP A 218 -11.10 53.52 44.38
CA ASP A 218 -11.95 54.64 43.91
C ASP A 218 -11.10 55.82 43.36
N GLY A 219 -11.74 56.81 42.69
CA GLY A 219 -11.40 58.22 42.96
C GLY A 219 -10.83 59.18 41.88
N THR A 220 -11.51 59.37 40.74
CA THR A 220 -11.86 60.70 40.11
C THR A 220 -10.84 61.85 39.80
N ASN A 221 -11.17 62.62 38.74
CA ASN A 221 -10.71 63.98 38.34
C ASN A 221 -9.26 64.14 37.79
N GLY A 222 -8.94 65.04 36.84
CA GLY A 222 -9.77 65.93 35.99
C GLY A 222 -9.02 67.18 35.47
N LEU A 223 -9.36 67.63 34.24
CA LEU A 223 -9.15 68.98 33.63
C LEU A 223 -7.84 69.39 32.90
N ALA A 224 -8.08 70.18 31.82
CA ALA A 224 -7.24 71.16 31.09
C ALA A 224 -5.97 70.67 30.34
N ALA A 225 -5.78 70.80 29.02
CA ALA A 225 -6.02 71.85 28.01
C ALA A 225 -4.75 72.67 27.67
N ASP A 226 -4.35 72.71 26.39
CA ASP A 226 -4.39 73.88 25.47
C ASP A 226 -3.43 73.68 24.26
N GLY A 227 -3.56 74.50 23.20
CA GLY A 227 -2.57 74.66 22.12
C GLY A 227 -3.02 74.20 20.73
N ALA A 228 -3.28 75.15 19.83
CA ALA A 228 -3.87 74.88 18.51
C ALA A 228 -3.11 75.50 17.32
N ARG A 229 -3.30 74.89 16.13
CA ARG A 229 -3.13 75.44 14.76
C ARG A 229 -1.73 75.82 14.24
N ALA A 230 -1.36 75.19 13.11
CA ALA A 230 -1.03 75.90 11.87
C ALA A 230 -1.29 74.99 10.66
N ALA A 231 -1.70 75.56 9.52
CA ALA A 231 -1.95 74.83 8.27
C ALA A 231 -0.92 75.19 7.20
N ALA A 232 -0.55 74.21 6.37
CA ALA A 232 0.16 74.43 5.11
C ALA A 232 -0.30 73.41 4.06
N GLN A 233 -0.50 73.86 2.82
CA GLN A 233 -0.97 73.07 1.68
C GLN A 233 0.21 72.46 0.86
N PRO A 234 -0.04 71.54 -0.08
CA PRO A 234 0.96 70.54 -0.47
C PRO A 234 2.01 71.04 -1.47
N GLY A 235 3.26 70.59 -1.28
CA GLY A 235 4.33 70.69 -2.25
C GLY A 235 4.51 69.37 -3.02
N SER A 236 4.51 69.43 -4.35
CA SER A 236 4.71 68.30 -5.24
C SER A 236 6.19 67.92 -5.38
N ALA A 237 6.54 66.65 -5.11
CA ALA A 237 7.81 66.08 -5.56
C ALA A 237 7.78 64.53 -5.68
N SER A 238 8.07 64.05 -6.90
CA SER A 238 8.73 62.77 -7.21
C SER A 238 8.16 61.45 -6.65
N ARG A 239 7.32 60.78 -7.45
CA ARG A 239 7.17 59.31 -7.44
C ARG A 239 8.50 58.64 -7.85
N ALA A 240 9.15 57.89 -6.96
CA ALA A 240 10.17 56.89 -7.35
C ALA A 240 10.65 55.90 -6.24
N THR A 241 9.89 55.63 -5.16
CA THR A 241 10.35 54.71 -4.08
C THR A 241 9.29 53.79 -3.46
N ASP A 242 8.15 53.53 -4.12
CA ASP A 242 7.06 52.73 -3.52
C ASP A 242 7.20 51.20 -3.67
N GLY A 243 8.15 50.71 -4.48
CA GLY A 243 8.33 49.27 -4.70
C GLY A 243 8.97 48.51 -3.52
N ALA A 244 9.85 49.18 -2.76
CA ALA A 244 10.60 48.52 -1.67
C ALA A 244 9.86 48.54 -0.32
N HIS A 245 9.01 49.53 -0.06
CA HIS A 245 8.29 49.66 1.21
C HIS A 245 6.99 48.85 1.26
N ALA A 246 6.35 48.54 0.13
CA ALA A 246 5.21 47.63 0.09
C ALA A 246 5.59 46.19 0.52
N ALA A 247 6.80 45.74 0.13
CA ALA A 247 7.35 44.43 0.49
C ALA A 247 7.77 44.30 1.97
N THR A 248 7.71 45.38 2.77
CA THR A 248 8.00 45.35 4.22
C THR A 248 6.74 45.31 5.08
N LEU A 249 5.55 45.53 4.50
CA LEU A 249 4.25 45.55 5.19
C LEU A 249 3.48 44.24 5.05
N LEU A 250 3.76 43.49 4.00
CA LEU A 250 3.36 42.09 3.83
C LEU A 250 4.53 41.22 4.34
N GLY A 251 4.24 40.11 5.01
CA GLY A 251 5.26 39.23 5.59
C GLY A 251 6.12 38.49 4.54
N PRO A 252 6.83 37.41 4.92
CA PRO A 252 7.38 36.49 3.92
C PRO A 252 6.28 36.03 2.95
N SER A 253 6.65 35.81 1.68
CA SER A 253 5.74 35.37 0.61
C SER A 253 6.07 33.90 0.27
N PRO A 254 5.67 32.94 1.14
CA PRO A 254 6.07 31.55 1.01
C PRO A 254 5.47 30.91 -0.23
N ARG A 255 6.26 30.07 -0.89
CA ARG A 255 5.91 29.26 -2.05
C ARG A 255 5.46 27.89 -1.56
N VAL A 256 4.16 27.68 -1.52
CA VAL A 256 3.53 26.47 -1.00
C VAL A 256 3.14 25.56 -2.16
N LEU A 257 3.67 24.35 -2.18
CA LEU A 257 3.23 23.31 -3.11
C LEU A 257 2.23 22.40 -2.41
N LEU A 258 1.02 22.28 -2.94
CA LEU A 258 0.04 21.29 -2.51
C LEU A 258 0.19 20.05 -3.38
N ALA A 259 0.25 18.89 -2.75
CA ALA A 259 0.21 17.59 -3.40
C ALA A 259 -0.56 16.64 -2.48
N ILE A 260 -1.89 16.72 -2.53
CA ILE A 260 -2.83 16.10 -1.60
C ILE A 260 -3.63 15.00 -2.31
N ASP A 261 -3.75 13.83 -1.68
CA ASP A 261 -4.58 12.73 -2.17
C ASP A 261 -6.05 12.89 -1.70
N SER A 262 -6.94 12.14 -2.35
CA SER A 262 -8.36 12.09 -2.05
C SER A 262 -8.67 11.77 -0.58
N PHE A 263 -9.66 12.49 -0.04
CA PHE A 263 -10.28 12.16 1.24
C PHE A 263 -11.42 11.20 0.94
N LYS A 264 -11.07 9.91 0.82
CA LYS A 264 -11.94 8.81 0.37
C LYS A 264 -13.32 8.87 1.03
N GLY A 265 -14.36 8.97 0.20
CA GLY A 265 -15.76 9.12 0.62
C GLY A 265 -16.22 10.55 0.95
N SER A 266 -15.40 11.58 0.73
CA SER A 266 -15.74 12.97 1.08
C SER A 266 -15.26 14.04 0.09
N ALA A 267 -14.00 14.02 -0.33
CA ALA A 267 -13.42 15.05 -1.21
C ALA A 267 -12.39 14.49 -2.19
N THR A 268 -12.39 15.00 -3.42
CA THR A 268 -11.34 14.72 -4.41
C THR A 268 -10.05 15.48 -4.07
N SER A 269 -8.91 15.03 -4.62
CA SER A 269 -7.61 15.69 -4.49
C SER A 269 -7.70 17.20 -4.83
N ALA A 270 -8.29 17.55 -5.97
CA ALA A 270 -8.48 18.94 -6.40
C ALA A 270 -9.40 19.76 -5.47
N GLN A 271 -10.44 19.15 -4.88
CA GLN A 271 -11.27 19.82 -3.88
C GLN A 271 -10.50 20.07 -2.59
N ALA A 272 -9.74 19.08 -2.11
CA ALA A 272 -8.94 19.20 -0.90
C ALA A 272 -7.89 20.31 -1.02
N GLU A 273 -7.18 20.38 -2.15
CA GLU A 273 -6.20 21.42 -2.43
C GLU A 273 -6.83 22.82 -2.56
N ALA A 274 -7.98 22.95 -3.21
CA ALA A 274 -8.70 24.22 -3.27
C ALA A 274 -9.10 24.72 -1.86
N TRP A 275 -9.58 23.83 -0.99
CA TRP A 275 -10.00 24.19 0.36
C TRP A 275 -8.82 24.46 1.30
N VAL A 276 -7.70 23.74 1.15
CA VAL A 276 -6.45 24.05 1.85
C VAL A 276 -5.90 25.40 1.38
N THR A 277 -5.96 25.70 0.08
CA THR A 277 -5.60 27.02 -0.50
C THR A 277 -6.44 28.15 0.10
N GLU A 278 -7.77 27.98 0.20
CA GLU A 278 -8.64 28.95 0.88
C GLU A 278 -8.20 29.25 2.32
N GLY A 279 -7.68 28.24 3.05
CA GLY A 279 -7.15 28.38 4.40
C GLY A 279 -5.79 29.09 4.46
N ILE A 280 -4.87 28.69 3.58
CA ILE A 280 -3.53 29.28 3.47
C ILE A 280 -3.63 30.78 3.15
N LEU A 281 -4.42 31.14 2.13
CA LEU A 281 -4.57 32.54 1.70
C LEU A 281 -5.36 33.39 2.70
N HIS A 282 -6.21 32.79 3.54
CA HIS A 282 -6.84 33.50 4.66
C HIS A 282 -5.81 33.94 5.72
N ALA A 283 -4.85 33.07 6.03
CA ALA A 283 -3.85 33.32 7.06
C ALA A 283 -2.60 34.08 6.56
N CYS A 284 -2.24 33.87 5.29
CA CYS A 284 -1.09 34.47 4.62
C CYS A 284 -1.50 34.89 3.18
N PRO A 285 -2.14 36.06 2.99
CA PRO A 285 -2.69 36.50 1.70
C PRO A 285 -1.65 36.72 0.59
N ASN A 286 -0.36 36.73 0.94
CA ASN A 286 0.78 36.89 0.04
C ASN A 286 1.54 35.56 -0.19
N ALA A 287 1.05 34.42 0.29
CA ALA A 287 1.56 33.11 -0.09
C ALA A 287 1.31 32.84 -1.58
N ARG A 288 2.24 32.15 -2.23
CA ARG A 288 2.10 31.65 -3.61
C ARG A 288 1.78 30.17 -3.53
N VAL A 289 0.55 29.79 -3.85
CA VAL A 289 0.10 28.40 -3.75
C VAL A 289 0.07 27.77 -5.14
N THR A 290 0.74 26.63 -5.30
CA THR A 290 0.66 25.78 -6.49
C THR A 290 -0.06 24.50 -6.13
N ALA A 291 -1.19 24.24 -6.78
CA ALA A 291 -1.94 23.00 -6.65
C ALA A 291 -1.38 21.95 -7.62
N MET A 292 -1.25 20.70 -7.17
CA MET A 292 -0.81 19.56 -7.95
C MET A 292 -1.56 18.32 -7.46
N PRO A 293 -2.84 18.14 -7.86
CA PRO A 293 -3.65 17.03 -7.41
C PRO A 293 -2.97 15.69 -7.73
N ILE A 294 -2.84 14.82 -6.73
CA ILE A 294 -2.22 13.50 -6.87
C ILE A 294 -3.19 12.36 -6.55
N GLY A 295 -2.75 11.14 -6.86
CA GLY A 295 -3.34 9.88 -6.41
C GLY A 295 -2.27 8.79 -6.35
N ASP A 296 -2.63 7.63 -5.79
CA ASP A 296 -1.75 6.47 -5.64
C ASP A 296 -1.83 5.48 -6.83
N GLY A 297 -2.58 5.78 -7.89
CA GLY A 297 -2.91 4.81 -8.95
C GLY A 297 -4.17 4.00 -8.65
N GLY A 298 -4.85 4.28 -7.54
CA GLY A 298 -6.23 3.88 -7.29
C GLY A 298 -7.28 4.86 -7.82
N GLU A 299 -8.51 4.67 -7.36
CA GLU A 299 -9.70 5.44 -7.73
C GLU A 299 -9.50 6.94 -7.52
N GLY A 300 -9.72 7.74 -8.57
CA GLY A 300 -9.57 9.21 -8.54
C GLY A 300 -8.19 9.73 -8.96
N THR A 301 -7.22 8.85 -9.24
CA THR A 301 -5.92 9.23 -9.81
C THR A 301 -6.08 9.83 -11.21
N GLY A 302 -7.04 9.35 -12.00
CA GLY A 302 -7.41 9.90 -13.30
C GLY A 302 -7.99 11.30 -13.17
N GLU A 303 -8.86 11.55 -12.20
CA GLU A 303 -9.37 12.90 -11.92
C GLU A 303 -8.24 13.86 -11.53
N ALA A 304 -7.27 13.39 -10.73
CA ALA A 304 -6.09 14.15 -10.34
C ALA A 304 -5.15 14.47 -11.53
N LEU A 305 -4.86 13.49 -12.38
CA LEU A 305 -4.08 13.66 -13.61
C LEU A 305 -4.80 14.57 -14.62
N ALA A 306 -6.13 14.44 -14.78
CA ALA A 306 -6.92 15.29 -15.66
C ALA A 306 -6.97 16.76 -15.18
N ALA A 307 -7.04 16.97 -13.86
CA ALA A 307 -6.97 18.31 -13.27
C ALA A 307 -5.62 19.00 -13.48
N SER A 308 -4.55 18.23 -13.70
CA SER A 308 -3.20 18.73 -14.01
C SER A 308 -3.02 19.19 -15.46
N GLY A 309 -3.97 18.88 -16.35
CA GLY A 309 -3.97 19.31 -17.75
C GLY A 309 -3.06 18.48 -18.68
N GLY A 310 -3.11 18.79 -19.98
CA GLY A 310 -2.38 18.04 -21.02
C GLY A 310 -2.93 16.62 -21.25
N THR A 311 -4.24 16.45 -21.00
CA THR A 311 -4.97 15.19 -21.18
C THR A 311 -6.31 15.43 -21.88
N THR A 312 -6.70 14.51 -22.75
CA THR A 312 -8.05 14.41 -23.28
C THR A 312 -8.77 13.18 -22.72
N ARG A 313 -10.04 13.35 -22.32
CA ARG A 313 -10.91 12.24 -21.92
C ARG A 313 -11.39 11.49 -23.16
N ARG A 314 -11.32 10.17 -23.13
CA ARG A 314 -11.80 9.28 -24.19
C ARG A 314 -12.79 8.28 -23.64
N VAL A 315 -13.97 8.22 -24.26
CA VAL A 315 -15.02 7.26 -23.96
C VAL A 315 -14.94 6.09 -24.95
N ALA A 316 -14.95 4.87 -24.42
CA ALA A 316 -14.99 3.63 -25.18
C ALA A 316 -16.15 2.73 -24.69
N GLN A 317 -16.56 1.78 -25.52
CA GLN A 317 -17.45 0.69 -25.09
C GLN A 317 -16.58 -0.45 -24.56
N ALA A 318 -16.88 -0.92 -23.35
CA ALA A 318 -16.19 -2.05 -22.72
C ALA A 318 -17.17 -2.83 -21.84
N HIS A 319 -16.86 -4.09 -21.53
CA HIS A 319 -17.64 -4.89 -20.60
C HIS A 319 -17.30 -4.53 -19.14
N ASP A 320 -18.32 -4.43 -18.29
CA ASP A 320 -18.14 -4.35 -16.85
C ASP A 320 -17.60 -5.68 -16.26
N ALA A 321 -17.35 -5.70 -14.95
CA ALA A 321 -16.91 -6.89 -14.22
C ALA A 321 -17.81 -8.13 -14.41
N PHE A 322 -19.05 -7.97 -14.88
CA PHE A 322 -20.06 -9.04 -14.96
C PHE A 322 -20.50 -9.34 -16.40
N GLY A 323 -19.93 -8.66 -17.40
CA GLY A 323 -20.20 -8.90 -18.81
C GLY A 323 -21.31 -8.03 -19.42
N HIS A 324 -21.72 -6.93 -18.79
CA HIS A 324 -22.59 -5.94 -19.42
C HIS A 324 -21.76 -4.89 -20.16
N VAL A 325 -22.16 -4.52 -21.38
CA VAL A 325 -21.49 -3.44 -22.12
C VAL A 325 -21.86 -2.09 -21.51
N ILE A 326 -20.84 -1.29 -21.16
CA ILE A 326 -20.95 0.05 -20.61
C ILE A 326 -20.10 1.05 -21.41
N SER A 327 -20.45 2.33 -21.32
CA SER A 327 -19.56 3.43 -21.69
C SER A 327 -18.58 3.67 -20.54
N ALA A 328 -17.30 3.42 -20.78
CA ALA A 328 -16.22 3.66 -19.83
C ALA A 328 -15.29 4.76 -20.36
N GLU A 329 -14.67 5.53 -19.45
CA GLU A 329 -13.79 6.64 -19.79
C GLU A 329 -12.37 6.40 -19.29
N TYR A 330 -11.39 6.85 -20.07
CA TYR A 330 -9.97 6.87 -19.70
C TYR A 330 -9.28 8.12 -20.29
N LEU A 331 -8.02 8.35 -19.92
CA LEU A 331 -7.27 9.52 -20.38
C LEU A 331 -6.27 9.16 -21.48
N LEU A 332 -6.20 10.00 -22.50
CA LEU A 332 -5.08 10.12 -23.42
C LEU A 332 -4.25 11.34 -23.04
N PHE A 333 -2.93 11.22 -23.05
CA PHE A 333 -2.04 12.37 -22.84
C PHE A 333 -1.68 13.02 -24.17
N ASP A 334 -1.82 14.34 -24.22
CA ASP A 334 -1.53 15.11 -25.43
C ASP A 334 -0.05 14.98 -25.80
N ALA A 335 0.25 14.87 -27.10
CA ALA A 335 1.63 14.88 -27.59
C ALA A 335 2.28 16.22 -27.21
N ALA A 336 3.41 16.17 -26.49
CA ALA A 336 3.99 17.29 -25.75
C ALA A 336 4.07 18.62 -26.53
N GLY A 337 3.05 19.47 -26.35
CA GLY A 337 3.16 20.93 -26.37
C GLY A 337 3.41 21.41 -24.94
N GLU A 338 4.06 22.57 -24.79
CA GLU A 338 4.51 23.10 -23.49
C GLU A 338 3.40 23.11 -22.43
N ALA A 339 3.68 22.52 -21.27
CA ALA A 339 2.70 22.39 -20.19
C ALA A 339 2.29 23.77 -19.65
N PRO A 340 0.99 24.13 -19.67
CA PRO A 340 0.54 25.37 -19.05
C PRO A 340 0.48 25.18 -17.53
N SER A 341 1.44 25.75 -16.81
CA SER A 341 1.35 25.85 -15.35
C SER A 341 0.18 26.77 -14.99
N ALA A 342 -0.91 26.18 -14.50
CA ALA A 342 -2.08 26.92 -14.05
C ALA A 342 -1.79 27.63 -12.71
N VAL A 343 -1.14 28.80 -12.79
CA VAL A 343 -1.05 29.73 -11.68
C VAL A 343 -2.46 30.27 -11.41
N ILE A 344 -3.08 29.82 -10.32
CA ILE A 344 -4.34 30.38 -9.84
C ILE A 344 -4.02 31.73 -9.19
N ASP A 345 -4.03 32.79 -10.00
CA ASP A 345 -3.83 34.16 -9.51
C ASP A 345 -5.09 34.65 -8.79
N GLY A 346 -4.91 35.28 -7.63
CA GLY A 346 -5.94 35.46 -6.61
C GLY A 346 -6.96 36.57 -6.86
N SER A 347 -7.48 36.71 -8.09
CA SER A 347 -8.39 37.83 -8.45
C SER A 347 -9.61 37.43 -9.28
N ALA A 348 -10.62 36.83 -8.63
CA ALA A 348 -12.04 37.16 -8.83
C ALA A 348 -12.93 36.28 -7.91
N ALA A 349 -13.30 36.82 -6.75
CA ALA A 349 -14.52 36.37 -6.09
C ALA A 349 -15.68 37.19 -6.67
N ASP A 350 -16.56 36.54 -7.43
CA ASP A 350 -17.95 36.99 -7.60
C ASP A 350 -18.84 35.78 -7.96
N SER A 351 -20.12 35.90 -7.65
CA SER A 351 -20.99 34.76 -7.33
C SER A 351 -21.96 34.31 -8.43
N GLU A 352 -22.52 33.11 -8.22
CA GLU A 352 -23.74 32.56 -8.86
C GLU A 352 -23.70 32.24 -10.38
N SER A 353 -23.66 30.94 -10.71
CA SER A 353 -24.71 30.30 -11.54
C SER A 353 -24.42 28.82 -11.86
N VAL A 354 -24.73 27.92 -10.93
CA VAL A 354 -24.99 26.50 -11.28
C VAL A 354 -26.48 26.35 -11.53
N ARG A 355 -26.88 26.14 -12.78
CA ARG A 355 -28.24 25.70 -13.14
C ARG A 355 -28.20 24.51 -14.10
N SER A 356 -28.91 23.48 -13.68
CA SER A 356 -29.32 22.28 -14.40
C SER A 356 -29.81 22.51 -15.83
N ALA A 357 -29.53 21.55 -16.71
CA ALA A 357 -30.42 21.16 -17.80
C ALA A 357 -30.28 19.65 -18.07
N GLU A 358 -31.39 18.92 -17.95
CA GLU A 358 -31.51 17.53 -18.41
C GLU A 358 -31.79 17.48 -19.93
N ALA A 359 -31.71 16.29 -20.52
CA ALA A 359 -31.92 16.07 -21.94
C ALA A 359 -33.41 16.00 -22.35
N SER A 360 -33.74 16.47 -23.57
CA SER A 360 -34.52 15.71 -24.58
C SER A 360 -34.80 16.53 -25.86
N ASP A 361 -35.32 15.82 -26.87
CA ASP A 361 -35.94 16.27 -28.13
C ASP A 361 -35.02 16.76 -29.29
N VAL A 362 -35.02 16.30 -30.56
CA VAL A 362 -35.57 15.18 -31.39
C VAL A 362 -36.03 15.76 -32.75
N PHE A 363 -35.27 15.47 -33.83
CA PHE A 363 -35.62 15.56 -35.29
C PHE A 363 -36.05 16.96 -35.84
N SER A 364 -35.89 17.35 -37.11
CA SER A 364 -35.46 16.76 -38.40
C SER A 364 -34.87 17.92 -39.27
N ALA A 365 -34.37 17.85 -40.52
CA ALA A 365 -34.40 16.83 -41.58
C ALA A 365 -33.12 16.94 -42.48
N ALA A 366 -33.21 16.63 -43.79
CA ALA A 366 -32.06 16.51 -44.72
C ALA A 366 -32.14 17.45 -45.95
N HIS A 367 -30.98 17.76 -46.56
CA HIS A 367 -30.65 17.40 -47.97
C HIS A 367 -29.20 17.80 -48.38
N GLU A 368 -28.52 16.84 -49.01
CA GLU A 368 -27.50 16.91 -50.10
C GLU A 368 -26.19 17.74 -50.06
N GLU A 369 -25.10 16.97 -50.26
CA GLU A 369 -23.88 17.23 -51.04
C GLU A 369 -23.15 18.60 -50.99
N SER A 370 -21.97 18.61 -50.34
CA SER A 370 -20.69 18.36 -51.03
C SER A 370 -19.51 18.59 -50.08
N GLY A 371 -18.49 17.74 -50.15
CA GLY A 371 -17.47 17.66 -49.09
C GLY A 371 -16.49 18.84 -49.08
N HIS A 372 -16.12 19.28 -47.88
CA HIS A 372 -14.81 19.84 -47.52
C HIS A 372 -14.44 19.28 -46.14
N GLY A 373 -13.16 19.03 -45.91
CA GLY A 373 -12.71 18.11 -44.86
C GLY A 373 -12.95 18.61 -43.43
N THR A 374 -13.37 17.70 -42.56
CA THR A 374 -13.06 17.78 -41.13
C THR A 374 -11.75 17.03 -40.92
N GLU A 375 -10.63 17.74 -40.93
CA GLU A 375 -9.42 17.24 -40.27
C GLU A 375 -9.74 17.15 -38.78
N CYS A 376 -10.19 15.99 -38.33
CA CYS A 376 -10.04 15.62 -36.93
C CYS A 376 -8.53 15.54 -36.71
N SER A 377 -7.96 16.55 -36.07
CA SER A 377 -6.55 16.60 -35.75
C SER A 377 -6.25 15.54 -34.70
N VAL A 378 -6.02 14.30 -35.15
CA VAL A 378 -5.56 13.19 -34.32
C VAL A 378 -4.13 13.51 -33.91
N GLY A 379 -4.01 14.33 -32.86
CA GLY A 379 -2.76 14.45 -32.10
C GLY A 379 -2.41 13.05 -31.60
N THR A 380 -1.28 12.53 -32.06
CA THR A 380 -0.85 11.17 -31.75
C THR A 380 -0.46 11.10 -30.28
N SER A 381 -1.43 10.80 -29.43
CA SER A 381 -1.26 10.67 -27.99
C SER A 381 -0.35 9.49 -27.72
N HIS A 382 0.88 9.74 -27.26
CA HIS A 382 1.88 8.68 -27.06
C HIS A 382 1.63 7.87 -25.79
N GLU A 383 0.83 8.38 -24.85
CA GLU A 383 0.54 7.73 -23.58
C GLU A 383 -0.96 7.73 -23.28
N ALA A 384 -1.41 6.73 -22.52
CA ALA A 384 -2.76 6.64 -21.96
C ALA A 384 -2.74 6.25 -20.48
N PHE A 385 -3.73 6.70 -19.71
CA PHE A 385 -3.97 6.27 -18.33
C PHE A 385 -5.38 5.70 -18.19
N ILE A 386 -5.48 4.45 -17.73
CA ILE A 386 -6.73 3.72 -17.53
C ILE A 386 -6.80 3.29 -16.06
N GLU A 387 -7.81 3.75 -15.31
CA GLU A 387 -8.13 3.14 -14.02
C GLU A 387 -8.92 1.86 -14.26
N MET A 388 -8.46 0.71 -13.77
CA MET A 388 -9.20 -0.54 -13.97
C MET A 388 -10.57 -0.54 -13.28
N ALA A 389 -10.75 0.33 -12.27
CA ALA A 389 -11.98 0.48 -11.49
C ALA A 389 -13.18 0.99 -12.32
N VAL A 390 -12.98 1.71 -13.44
CA VAL A 390 -14.10 2.23 -14.25
C VAL A 390 -14.92 1.13 -14.94
N VAL A 391 -14.33 -0.04 -15.16
CA VAL A 391 -14.98 -1.24 -15.71
C VAL A 391 -15.09 -2.36 -14.67
N ALA A 392 -14.10 -2.48 -13.78
CA ALA A 392 -13.96 -3.63 -12.88
C ALA A 392 -13.81 -3.23 -11.39
N GLY A 393 -14.41 -2.11 -10.99
CA GLY A 393 -14.34 -1.55 -9.63
C GLY A 393 -15.27 -2.21 -8.61
N LEU A 394 -14.87 -2.12 -7.33
CA LEU A 394 -15.58 -2.67 -6.17
C LEU A 394 -16.87 -1.91 -5.82
N GLY A 395 -17.05 -0.70 -6.37
CA GLY A 395 -18.26 0.10 -6.24
C GLY A 395 -19.46 -0.44 -7.02
N SER A 396 -19.25 -1.18 -8.12
CA SER A 396 -20.31 -1.80 -8.92
C SER A 396 -20.61 -3.25 -8.53
N SER A 397 -19.95 -3.78 -7.50
CA SER A 397 -20.13 -5.15 -7.02
C SER A 397 -20.97 -5.21 -5.75
N ASP A 398 -21.98 -6.09 -5.72
CA ASP A 398 -22.77 -6.44 -4.54
C ASP A 398 -21.96 -7.21 -3.45
N ARG A 399 -20.68 -7.50 -3.71
CA ARG A 399 -19.73 -8.17 -2.78
C ARG A 399 -20.24 -9.51 -2.24
N THR A 400 -21.03 -10.23 -3.04
CA THR A 400 -21.42 -11.62 -2.77
C THR A 400 -20.33 -12.59 -3.22
N SER A 401 -20.28 -13.80 -2.66
CA SER A 401 -19.32 -14.81 -3.10
C SER A 401 -19.52 -15.22 -4.57
N GLN A 402 -20.73 -15.10 -5.11
CA GLN A 402 -21.00 -15.34 -6.52
C GLN A 402 -20.40 -14.22 -7.39
N ALA A 403 -20.60 -12.95 -7.01
CA ALA A 403 -19.99 -11.80 -7.69
C ALA A 403 -18.47 -11.88 -7.65
N ALA A 404 -17.88 -12.19 -6.49
CA ALA A 404 -16.44 -12.31 -6.31
C ALA A 404 -15.77 -13.43 -7.15
N LEU A 405 -16.53 -14.48 -7.49
CA LEU A 405 -16.11 -15.59 -8.36
C LEU A 405 -16.31 -15.29 -9.85
N ALA A 406 -17.34 -14.53 -10.20
CA ALA A 406 -17.68 -14.16 -11.58
C ALA A 406 -16.91 -12.94 -12.10
N ALA A 407 -16.53 -12.01 -11.22
CA ALA A 407 -15.92 -10.73 -11.58
C ALA A 407 -14.68 -10.89 -12.48
N THR A 408 -14.74 -10.32 -13.69
CA THR A 408 -13.73 -10.45 -14.74
C THR A 408 -12.99 -9.13 -15.03
N THR A 409 -11.72 -9.25 -15.44
CA THR A 409 -10.89 -8.12 -15.92
C THR A 409 -11.04 -7.86 -17.42
N TYR A 410 -11.98 -8.50 -18.10
CA TYR A 410 -12.14 -8.47 -19.57
C TYR A 410 -12.21 -7.05 -20.15
N GLY A 411 -13.08 -6.18 -19.62
CA GLY A 411 -13.19 -4.79 -20.09
C GLY A 411 -11.91 -3.97 -19.97
N VAL A 412 -11.00 -4.32 -19.04
CA VAL A 412 -9.70 -3.64 -18.93
C VAL A 412 -8.85 -3.91 -20.19
N GLY A 413 -8.93 -5.12 -20.75
CA GLY A 413 -8.25 -5.46 -21.99
C GLY A 413 -8.86 -4.76 -23.20
N GLU A 414 -10.18 -4.57 -23.22
CA GLU A 414 -10.87 -3.81 -24.27
C GLU A 414 -10.46 -2.32 -24.25
N LEU A 415 -10.38 -1.70 -23.07
CA LEU A 415 -9.87 -0.32 -22.94
C LEU A 415 -8.40 -0.20 -23.37
N VAL A 416 -7.56 -1.21 -23.11
CA VAL A 416 -6.18 -1.25 -23.62
C VAL A 416 -6.14 -1.33 -25.15
N LEU A 417 -6.98 -2.15 -25.78
CA LEU A 417 -7.07 -2.23 -27.24
C LEU A 417 -7.55 -0.91 -27.87
N ASP A 418 -8.53 -0.25 -27.25
CA ASP A 418 -9.01 1.06 -27.71
C ASP A 418 -7.94 2.16 -27.56
N ALA A 419 -7.15 2.13 -26.47
CA ALA A 419 -6.02 3.03 -26.28
C ALA A 419 -4.92 2.82 -27.34
N ILE A 420 -4.58 1.56 -27.66
CA ILE A 420 -3.63 1.23 -28.73
C ILE A 420 -4.16 1.70 -30.09
N ALA A 421 -5.45 1.45 -30.38
CA ALA A 421 -6.12 1.93 -31.59
C ALA A 421 -6.16 3.47 -31.69
N SER A 422 -6.09 4.17 -30.55
CA SER A 422 -5.99 5.63 -30.44
C SER A 422 -4.57 6.17 -30.56
N GLY A 423 -3.57 5.30 -30.72
CA GLY A 423 -2.17 5.67 -30.94
C GLY A 423 -1.27 5.56 -29.71
N ALA A 424 -1.79 5.16 -28.54
CA ALA A 424 -1.01 5.08 -27.31
C ALA A 424 0.12 4.02 -27.42
N GLN A 425 1.34 4.42 -27.09
CA GLN A 425 2.54 3.59 -27.10
C GLN A 425 2.97 3.16 -25.69
N THR A 426 2.60 3.92 -24.66
CA THR A 426 2.72 3.54 -23.24
C THR A 426 1.36 3.66 -22.57
N ILE A 427 0.96 2.64 -21.83
CA ILE A 427 -0.35 2.58 -21.19
C ILE A 427 -0.14 2.30 -19.70
N TYR A 428 -0.53 3.28 -18.89
CA TYR A 428 -0.52 3.21 -17.44
C TYR A 428 -1.85 2.64 -16.95
N LEU A 429 -1.80 1.57 -16.15
CA LEU A 429 -2.97 0.90 -15.60
C LEU A 429 -3.05 1.12 -14.08
N GLY A 430 -4.01 1.91 -13.62
CA GLY A 430 -4.31 2.04 -12.19
C GLY A 430 -4.98 0.77 -11.66
N LEU A 431 -4.35 0.08 -10.69
CA LEU A 431 -4.83 -1.21 -10.17
C LEU A 431 -5.61 -1.14 -8.85
N GLY A 432 -5.87 0.05 -8.32
CA GLY A 432 -6.69 0.20 -7.11
C GLY A 432 -8.17 -0.14 -7.33
N GLY A 433 -8.90 -0.34 -6.24
CA GLY A 433 -10.37 -0.43 -6.27
C GLY A 433 -10.99 -1.67 -6.93
N SER A 434 -10.23 -2.67 -7.38
CA SER A 434 -10.77 -3.84 -8.10
C SER A 434 -11.86 -4.65 -7.38
N ALA A 435 -12.87 -5.15 -8.12
CA ALA A 435 -13.80 -6.21 -7.71
C ALA A 435 -13.29 -7.64 -8.03
N THR A 436 -12.35 -7.75 -8.96
CA THR A 436 -11.96 -8.99 -9.65
C THR A 436 -11.03 -9.90 -8.84
N ASN A 437 -11.09 -11.20 -9.10
CA ASN A 437 -10.18 -12.20 -8.52
C ASN A 437 -9.67 -13.22 -9.56
N ASP A 438 -9.78 -12.89 -10.86
CA ASP A 438 -9.62 -13.79 -12.00
C ASP A 438 -8.16 -14.02 -12.43
N GLY A 439 -7.17 -13.56 -11.68
CA GLY A 439 -5.76 -13.69 -12.07
C GLY A 439 -5.36 -12.80 -13.25
N GLY A 440 -6.21 -11.84 -13.65
CA GLY A 440 -6.08 -11.12 -14.92
C GLY A 440 -6.46 -11.97 -16.14
N ALA A 441 -7.12 -13.12 -15.97
CA ALA A 441 -7.50 -14.00 -17.06
C ALA A 441 -8.41 -13.32 -18.08
N GLY A 442 -9.42 -12.56 -17.62
CA GLY A 442 -10.30 -11.81 -18.51
C GLY A 442 -9.55 -10.80 -19.37
N PHE A 443 -8.63 -10.05 -18.77
CA PHE A 443 -7.75 -9.10 -19.47
C PHE A 443 -6.91 -9.80 -20.55
N LEU A 444 -6.33 -10.96 -20.25
CA LEU A 444 -5.59 -11.76 -21.24
C LEU A 444 -6.50 -12.25 -22.38
N GLN A 445 -7.69 -12.73 -22.05
CA GLN A 445 -8.69 -13.20 -23.03
C GLN A 445 -9.15 -12.07 -23.96
N ALA A 446 -9.40 -10.87 -23.43
CA ALA A 446 -9.77 -9.69 -24.22
C ALA A 446 -8.67 -9.26 -25.20
N LEU A 447 -7.39 -9.38 -24.80
CA LEU A 447 -6.25 -9.20 -25.71
C LEU A 447 -6.08 -10.36 -26.71
N GLY A 448 -6.87 -11.43 -26.61
CA GLY A 448 -6.89 -12.56 -27.54
C GLY A 448 -6.11 -13.80 -27.06
N ALA A 449 -5.53 -13.80 -25.86
CA ALA A 449 -4.88 -14.98 -25.30
C ALA A 449 -5.88 -16.13 -25.16
N ARG A 450 -5.43 -17.36 -25.43
CA ARG A 450 -6.26 -18.56 -25.35
C ARG A 450 -6.00 -19.27 -24.03
N LEU A 451 -6.95 -19.17 -23.11
CA LEU A 451 -6.92 -19.86 -21.82
C LEU A 451 -7.86 -21.05 -21.94
N LEU A 452 -7.32 -22.26 -22.08
CA LEU A 452 -8.07 -23.42 -22.56
C LEU A 452 -8.29 -24.47 -21.46
N ASP A 453 -9.46 -25.11 -21.51
CA ASP A 453 -9.82 -26.31 -20.76
C ASP A 453 -9.09 -27.57 -21.29
N ALA A 454 -9.36 -28.73 -20.68
CA ALA A 454 -8.77 -30.01 -21.09
C ALA A 454 -9.26 -30.53 -22.46
N ASP A 455 -10.38 -30.00 -22.98
CA ASP A 455 -10.94 -30.32 -24.30
C ASP A 455 -10.48 -29.33 -25.39
N GLY A 456 -9.70 -28.30 -25.03
CA GLY A 456 -9.21 -27.26 -25.93
C GLY A 456 -10.21 -26.13 -26.23
N ARG A 457 -11.22 -25.92 -25.37
CA ARG A 457 -12.16 -24.79 -25.45
C ARG A 457 -11.74 -23.68 -24.49
N ASP A 458 -12.06 -22.43 -24.80
CA ASP A 458 -11.78 -21.31 -23.89
C ASP A 458 -12.58 -21.45 -22.59
N ILE A 459 -11.90 -21.22 -21.47
CA ILE A 459 -12.54 -21.18 -20.15
C ILE A 459 -13.51 -19.99 -20.04
N PRO A 460 -14.58 -20.10 -19.22
CA PRO A 460 -15.36 -18.94 -18.80
C PRO A 460 -14.48 -17.86 -18.15
N THR A 461 -14.96 -16.62 -18.17
CA THR A 461 -14.33 -15.51 -17.45
C THR A 461 -14.48 -15.65 -15.92
N GLY A 462 -13.72 -14.85 -15.16
CA GLY A 462 -13.76 -14.84 -13.69
C GLY A 462 -12.91 -15.91 -13.02
N LEU A 463 -12.79 -15.83 -11.69
CA LEU A 463 -12.06 -16.81 -10.86
C LEU A 463 -12.64 -18.23 -11.00
N ALA A 464 -13.96 -18.37 -11.18
CA ALA A 464 -14.58 -19.67 -11.42
C ALA A 464 -14.07 -20.37 -12.70
N GLY A 465 -13.71 -19.60 -13.74
CA GLY A 465 -13.08 -20.13 -14.95
C GLY A 465 -11.73 -20.81 -14.70
N LEU A 466 -10.98 -20.31 -13.71
CA LEU A 466 -9.68 -20.88 -13.34
C LEU A 466 -9.77 -22.29 -12.74
N GLU A 467 -10.96 -22.78 -12.38
CA GLU A 467 -11.16 -24.20 -12.02
C GLU A 467 -10.87 -25.14 -13.19
N GLN A 468 -11.10 -24.69 -14.43
CA GLN A 468 -11.05 -25.52 -15.63
C GLN A 468 -9.76 -25.35 -16.45
N VAL A 469 -8.96 -24.32 -16.17
CA VAL A 469 -7.75 -23.99 -16.97
C VAL A 469 -6.72 -25.12 -16.96
N ALA A 470 -6.37 -25.59 -18.16
CA ALA A 470 -5.41 -26.67 -18.41
C ALA A 470 -4.20 -26.19 -19.25
N SER A 471 -4.36 -25.18 -20.10
CA SER A 471 -3.27 -24.57 -20.87
C SER A 471 -3.52 -23.09 -21.17
N ILE A 472 -2.45 -22.35 -21.48
CA ILE A 472 -2.50 -20.92 -21.81
C ILE A 472 -1.58 -20.67 -23.01
N ASP A 473 -2.09 -19.96 -24.02
CA ASP A 473 -1.31 -19.39 -25.12
C ASP A 473 -1.42 -17.86 -25.11
N LEU A 474 -0.29 -17.18 -24.91
CA LEU A 474 -0.17 -15.72 -24.88
C LEU A 474 0.19 -15.12 -26.24
N ALA A 475 0.54 -15.93 -27.25
CA ALA A 475 1.06 -15.41 -28.52
C ALA A 475 0.10 -14.43 -29.23
N PRO A 476 -1.24 -14.65 -29.26
CA PRO A 476 -2.15 -13.67 -29.85
C PRO A 476 -2.21 -12.35 -29.06
N ALA A 477 -2.15 -12.40 -27.72
CA ALA A 477 -2.16 -11.20 -26.88
C ALA A 477 -0.88 -10.37 -27.02
N VAL A 478 0.28 -11.03 -27.12
CA VAL A 478 1.55 -10.34 -27.43
C VAL A 478 1.50 -9.70 -28.82
N LEU A 479 0.87 -10.37 -29.81
CA LEU A 479 0.67 -9.79 -31.15
C LEU A 479 -0.29 -8.59 -31.13
N ALA A 480 -1.37 -8.65 -30.35
CA ALA A 480 -2.35 -7.58 -30.22
C ALA A 480 -1.79 -6.33 -29.52
N LEU A 481 -0.92 -6.49 -28.51
CA LEU A 481 -0.20 -5.38 -27.90
C LEU A 481 0.85 -4.76 -28.83
N GLY A 482 1.49 -5.56 -29.69
CA GLY A 482 2.52 -5.11 -30.60
C GLY A 482 3.68 -4.44 -29.84
N PRO A 483 4.07 -3.18 -30.18
CA PRO A 483 5.13 -2.45 -29.48
C PRO A 483 4.66 -1.70 -28.22
N ALA A 484 3.37 -1.74 -27.87
CA ALA A 484 2.82 -0.96 -26.76
C ALA A 484 3.34 -1.45 -25.40
N ARG A 485 3.71 -0.50 -24.53
CA ARG A 485 4.27 -0.78 -23.20
C ARG A 485 3.18 -0.70 -22.13
N LEU A 486 2.96 -1.79 -21.41
CA LEU A 486 2.08 -1.81 -20.24
C LEU A 486 2.86 -1.51 -18.95
N ILE A 487 2.38 -0.54 -18.17
CA ILE A 487 2.91 -0.17 -16.86
C ILE A 487 1.75 -0.17 -15.87
N ALA A 488 1.67 -1.16 -14.99
CA ALA A 488 0.66 -1.19 -13.96
C ALA A 488 1.16 -0.47 -12.69
N LEU A 489 0.30 0.40 -12.16
CA LEU A 489 0.54 1.18 -10.95
C LEU A 489 0.00 0.41 -9.74
N SER A 490 0.87 0.13 -8.76
CA SER A 490 0.47 -0.61 -7.56
C SER A 490 1.40 -0.42 -6.37
N ASP A 491 0.81 -0.10 -5.23
CA ASP A 491 1.51 0.16 -3.96
C ASP A 491 1.45 -1.03 -3.00
N VAL A 492 0.83 -2.14 -3.43
CA VAL A 492 0.78 -3.39 -2.68
C VAL A 492 1.88 -4.35 -3.17
N THR A 493 2.60 -4.96 -2.23
CA THR A 493 3.70 -5.90 -2.55
C THR A 493 3.25 -7.36 -2.57
N ASN A 494 1.95 -7.61 -2.47
CA ASN A 494 1.38 -8.96 -2.38
C ASN A 494 1.69 -9.82 -3.63
N PRO A 495 2.17 -11.06 -3.45
CA PRO A 495 2.30 -12.03 -4.55
C PRO A 495 0.91 -12.46 -5.06
N LEU A 496 0.87 -13.23 -6.15
CA LEU A 496 -0.37 -13.76 -6.71
C LEU A 496 -1.06 -14.74 -5.75
N VAL A 497 -0.29 -15.60 -5.07
CA VAL A 497 -0.77 -16.79 -4.35
C VAL A 497 -0.20 -16.96 -2.94
N GLY A 498 -0.80 -17.86 -2.16
CA GLY A 498 -0.34 -18.24 -0.82
C GLY A 498 -0.88 -17.34 0.29
N SER A 499 -0.30 -17.44 1.50
CA SER A 499 -0.83 -16.77 2.71
C SER A 499 -0.91 -15.24 2.60
N ARG A 500 -0.01 -14.61 1.82
CA ARG A 500 -0.04 -13.17 1.50
C ARG A 500 -0.57 -12.88 0.09
N GLY A 501 -1.12 -13.90 -0.59
CA GLY A 501 -1.60 -13.85 -1.97
C GLY A 501 -2.87 -13.03 -2.16
N ALA A 502 -3.21 -12.76 -3.42
CA ALA A 502 -4.34 -11.92 -3.81
C ALA A 502 -5.67 -12.35 -3.15
N LEU A 503 -5.96 -13.66 -3.19
CA LEU A 503 -7.22 -14.21 -2.68
C LEU A 503 -7.32 -14.18 -1.15
N ARG A 504 -6.22 -14.40 -0.43
CA ARG A 504 -6.22 -14.39 1.04
C ARG A 504 -6.36 -12.99 1.62
N VAL A 505 -5.66 -12.02 1.02
CA VAL A 505 -5.58 -10.65 1.54
C VAL A 505 -6.71 -9.77 1.02
N PHE A 506 -7.03 -9.84 -0.28
CA PHE A 506 -8.02 -8.96 -0.91
C PHE A 506 -9.33 -9.64 -1.31
N GLY A 507 -9.39 -10.97 -1.27
CA GLY A 507 -10.60 -11.73 -1.57
C GLY A 507 -11.80 -11.42 -0.64
N PRO A 508 -11.63 -11.37 0.70
CA PRO A 508 -12.74 -11.15 1.62
C PRO A 508 -13.48 -9.83 1.40
N GLN A 509 -12.76 -8.72 1.18
CA GLN A 509 -13.39 -7.41 0.91
C GLN A 509 -14.14 -7.36 -0.45
N LYS A 510 -13.84 -8.28 -1.37
CA LYS A 510 -14.52 -8.43 -2.67
C LYS A 510 -15.73 -9.36 -2.60
N GLY A 511 -15.91 -10.09 -1.50
CA GLY A 511 -17.03 -11.00 -1.27
C GLY A 511 -16.68 -12.49 -1.24
N LEU A 512 -15.41 -12.89 -1.43
CA LEU A 512 -15.04 -14.30 -1.26
C LEU A 512 -15.30 -14.73 0.19
N ALA A 513 -15.90 -15.92 0.34
CA ALA A 513 -16.16 -16.50 1.65
C ALA A 513 -14.89 -16.56 2.51
N GLN A 514 -15.01 -16.23 3.80
CA GLN A 514 -13.92 -16.37 4.78
C GLN A 514 -13.74 -17.83 5.26
N ASP A 515 -14.48 -18.77 4.69
CA ASP A 515 -14.31 -20.20 4.93
C ASP A 515 -12.92 -20.67 4.45
N PRO A 516 -12.09 -21.26 5.33
CA PRO A 516 -10.75 -21.71 4.96
C PRO A 516 -10.74 -22.73 3.81
N ASP A 517 -11.68 -23.69 3.79
CA ASP A 517 -11.71 -24.77 2.80
C ASP A 517 -12.06 -24.25 1.39
N ALA A 518 -12.98 -23.28 1.31
CA ALA A 518 -13.27 -22.56 0.07
C ALA A 518 -12.05 -21.75 -0.42
N LEU A 519 -11.42 -20.95 0.45
CA LEU A 519 -10.23 -20.16 0.08
C LEU A 519 -9.05 -21.03 -0.33
N ASP A 520 -8.83 -22.17 0.34
CA ASP A 520 -7.85 -23.19 -0.03
C ASP A 520 -8.11 -23.76 -1.43
N THR A 521 -9.38 -23.93 -1.79
CA THR A 521 -9.77 -24.41 -3.13
C THR A 521 -9.49 -23.36 -4.20
N TYR A 522 -9.84 -22.10 -3.96
CA TYR A 522 -9.59 -21.02 -4.93
C TYR A 522 -8.10 -20.69 -5.08
N ASP A 523 -7.33 -20.72 -4.00
CA ASP A 523 -5.87 -20.52 -4.02
C ASP A 523 -5.17 -21.66 -4.78
N ARG A 524 -5.65 -22.92 -4.69
CA ARG A 524 -5.18 -24.01 -5.56
C ARG A 524 -5.42 -23.75 -7.05
N TRP A 525 -6.57 -23.18 -7.43
CA TRP A 525 -6.83 -22.80 -8.83
C TRP A 525 -5.85 -21.71 -9.29
N MET A 526 -5.64 -20.68 -8.46
CA MET A 526 -4.71 -19.59 -8.74
C MET A 526 -3.24 -20.05 -8.81
N VAL A 527 -2.82 -21.00 -7.97
CA VAL A 527 -1.49 -21.63 -8.02
C VAL A 527 -1.27 -22.38 -9.34
N ARG A 528 -2.26 -23.17 -9.78
CA ARG A 528 -2.19 -23.86 -11.09
C ARG A 528 -2.15 -22.85 -12.24
N TYR A 529 -3.02 -21.84 -12.21
CA TYR A 529 -3.05 -20.76 -13.20
C TYR A 529 -1.70 -20.04 -13.28
N GLY A 530 -1.10 -19.64 -12.15
CA GLY A 530 0.21 -18.99 -12.11
C GLY A 530 1.34 -19.84 -12.71
N ALA A 531 1.32 -21.16 -12.48
CA ALA A 531 2.29 -22.08 -13.08
C ALA A 531 2.11 -22.23 -14.61
N LEU A 532 0.86 -22.23 -15.10
CA LEU A 532 0.57 -22.23 -16.54
C LEU A 532 0.95 -20.89 -17.19
N LEU A 533 0.73 -19.77 -16.49
CA LEU A 533 1.08 -18.43 -16.95
C LEU A 533 2.62 -18.27 -17.04
N ASP A 534 3.36 -18.82 -16.07
CA ASP A 534 4.82 -18.92 -16.12
C ASP A 534 5.32 -19.72 -17.34
N ALA A 535 4.64 -20.82 -17.69
CA ALA A 535 4.98 -21.63 -18.85
C ALA A 535 4.68 -20.90 -20.17
N ALA A 536 3.52 -20.24 -20.27
CA ALA A 536 3.11 -19.50 -21.45
C ALA A 536 3.99 -18.26 -21.69
N CYS A 537 4.34 -17.51 -20.63
CA CYS A 537 5.26 -16.37 -20.70
C CYS A 537 6.63 -16.78 -21.28
N ARG A 538 7.16 -17.96 -20.88
CA ARG A 538 8.41 -18.53 -21.40
C ARG A 538 8.35 -18.93 -22.88
N ALA A 539 7.17 -19.15 -23.43
CA ALA A 539 6.99 -19.49 -24.84
C ALA A 539 7.02 -18.25 -25.76
N VAL A 540 6.63 -17.08 -25.24
CA VAL A 540 6.54 -15.83 -26.02
C VAL A 540 7.68 -14.83 -25.74
N ALA A 541 8.32 -14.91 -24.57
CA ALA A 541 9.34 -13.96 -24.14
C ALA A 541 10.49 -14.64 -23.37
N THR A 542 11.64 -13.95 -23.29
CA THR A 542 12.72 -14.37 -22.40
C THR A 542 12.29 -14.14 -20.95
N PRO A 543 12.26 -15.18 -20.09
CA PRO A 543 11.69 -15.06 -18.74
C PRO A 543 12.52 -14.12 -17.85
N ARG A 544 11.93 -12.97 -17.51
CA ARG A 544 12.48 -11.99 -16.56
C ARG A 544 12.50 -12.48 -15.10
N PHE A 545 11.64 -13.47 -14.77
CA PHE A 545 11.44 -13.96 -13.41
C PHE A 545 11.55 -15.50 -13.33
N ARG A 546 11.85 -16.03 -12.13
CA ARG A 546 11.76 -17.47 -11.86
C ARG A 546 10.30 -17.94 -11.84
N SER A 547 9.44 -17.18 -11.16
CA SER A 547 8.00 -17.38 -11.19
C SER A 547 7.30 -16.02 -11.05
N LEU A 548 6.35 -15.75 -11.93
CA LEU A 548 5.47 -14.58 -11.91
C LEU A 548 4.63 -14.54 -10.63
N ALA A 549 4.16 -15.70 -10.18
CA ALA A 549 3.27 -15.81 -9.03
C ALA A 549 3.90 -15.31 -7.71
N GLY A 550 5.23 -15.31 -7.61
CA GLY A 550 5.99 -14.82 -6.46
C GLY A 550 6.55 -13.40 -6.60
N VAL A 551 6.29 -12.69 -7.71
CA VAL A 551 6.77 -11.30 -7.88
C VAL A 551 5.98 -10.37 -6.95
N PRO A 552 6.64 -9.46 -6.20
CA PRO A 552 5.93 -8.47 -5.40
C PRO A 552 5.00 -7.61 -6.26
N GLY A 553 3.73 -7.50 -5.84
CA GLY A 553 2.67 -6.78 -6.58
C GLY A 553 1.99 -7.61 -7.67
N ALA A 554 2.42 -8.85 -7.93
CA ALA A 554 1.74 -9.73 -8.89
C ALA A 554 0.28 -10.03 -8.49
N GLY A 555 -0.06 -9.96 -7.19
CA GLY A 555 -1.44 -10.13 -6.69
C GLY A 555 -2.32 -8.87 -6.78
N ALA A 556 -1.79 -7.74 -7.24
CA ALA A 556 -2.55 -6.50 -7.42
C ALA A 556 -3.74 -6.70 -8.35
N ALA A 557 -4.85 -6.00 -8.06
CA ALA A 557 -6.13 -6.13 -8.76
C ALA A 557 -6.60 -7.59 -9.00
N GLY A 558 -6.44 -8.47 -7.99
CA GLY A 558 -6.88 -9.87 -8.08
C GLY A 558 -5.98 -10.75 -8.96
N GLY A 559 -4.77 -10.28 -9.27
CA GLY A 559 -3.79 -10.97 -10.11
C GLY A 559 -3.56 -10.35 -11.49
N LEU A 560 -4.25 -9.25 -11.82
CA LEU A 560 -4.00 -8.48 -13.04
C LEU A 560 -2.53 -7.99 -13.12
N GLY A 561 -1.88 -7.70 -11.99
CA GLY A 561 -0.45 -7.43 -11.95
C GLY A 561 0.41 -8.57 -12.52
N ALA A 562 0.07 -9.83 -12.25
CA ALA A 562 0.74 -10.99 -12.83
C ALA A 562 0.51 -11.10 -14.35
N ALA A 563 -0.70 -10.81 -14.83
CA ALA A 563 -1.02 -10.82 -16.26
C ALA A 563 -0.25 -9.74 -17.04
N VAL A 564 -0.14 -8.52 -16.50
CA VAL A 564 0.68 -7.44 -17.08
C VAL A 564 2.15 -7.85 -17.16
N LEU A 565 2.69 -8.46 -16.10
CA LEU A 565 4.07 -8.99 -16.09
C LEU A 565 4.27 -10.15 -17.08
N ALA A 566 3.26 -11.01 -17.28
CA ALA A 566 3.31 -12.13 -18.22
C ALA A 566 3.44 -11.68 -19.69
N LEU A 567 2.84 -10.53 -20.02
CA LEU A 567 2.96 -9.86 -21.33
C LEU A 567 4.21 -8.96 -21.44
N GLY A 568 5.14 -9.03 -20.48
CA GLY A 568 6.40 -8.29 -20.50
C GLY A 568 6.31 -6.84 -19.97
N GLY A 569 5.18 -6.45 -19.38
CA GLY A 569 4.99 -5.15 -18.75
C GLY A 569 5.80 -4.92 -17.47
N ALA A 570 5.55 -3.80 -16.82
CA ALA A 570 6.18 -3.41 -15.56
C ALA A 570 5.15 -3.16 -14.46
N LEU A 571 5.58 -3.31 -13.20
CA LEU A 571 4.91 -2.77 -12.02
C LEU A 571 5.76 -1.63 -11.46
N THR A 572 5.11 -0.53 -11.10
CA THR A 572 5.72 0.67 -10.51
C THR A 572 4.82 1.16 -9.36
N PRO A 573 5.36 1.71 -8.25
CA PRO A 573 4.54 2.43 -7.26
C PRO A 573 3.76 3.54 -7.95
N GLY A 574 2.46 3.65 -7.67
CA GLY A 574 1.59 4.51 -8.47
C GLY A 574 1.85 5.98 -8.22
N ILE A 575 2.08 6.36 -6.95
CA ILE A 575 2.47 7.72 -6.59
C ILE A 575 3.74 8.18 -7.33
N ASP A 576 4.76 7.33 -7.46
CA ASP A 576 6.00 7.75 -8.11
C ASP A 576 5.80 8.07 -9.60
N ALA A 577 4.97 7.28 -10.30
CA ALA A 577 4.61 7.57 -11.69
C ALA A 577 3.76 8.85 -11.84
N VAL A 578 2.87 9.13 -10.88
CA VAL A 578 2.05 10.34 -10.86
C VAL A 578 2.92 11.59 -10.60
N LEU A 579 3.82 11.54 -9.62
CA LEU A 579 4.73 12.66 -9.30
C LEU A 579 5.71 12.96 -10.44
N ASP A 580 6.25 11.92 -11.09
CA ASP A 580 7.07 12.08 -12.30
C ASP A 580 6.29 12.80 -13.41
N ARG A 581 5.03 12.38 -13.65
CA ARG A 581 4.22 12.91 -14.75
C ARG A 581 3.64 14.30 -14.50
N ALA A 582 3.43 14.65 -13.22
CA ALA A 582 2.98 15.98 -12.79
C ALA A 582 4.11 17.01 -12.70
N GLY A 583 5.38 16.60 -12.82
CA GLY A 583 6.54 17.50 -12.73
C GLY A 583 6.87 17.92 -11.29
N PHE A 584 6.52 17.10 -10.30
CA PHE A 584 6.69 17.42 -8.88
C PHE A 584 8.13 17.82 -8.50
N ASP A 585 9.11 17.07 -9.00
CA ASP A 585 10.54 17.31 -8.76
C ASP A 585 11.04 18.66 -9.34
N GLU A 586 10.35 19.22 -10.33
CA GLU A 586 10.63 20.55 -10.86
C GLU A 586 9.96 21.64 -10.01
N ALA A 587 8.70 21.44 -9.60
CA ALA A 587 8.01 22.33 -8.68
C ALA A 587 8.72 22.44 -7.31
N LEU A 588 9.33 21.35 -6.82
CA LEU A 588 10.10 21.32 -5.57
C LEU A 588 11.32 22.24 -5.56
N ARG A 589 11.96 22.52 -6.70
CA ARG A 589 13.18 23.38 -6.76
C ARG A 589 12.94 24.81 -6.28
N ASP A 590 11.67 25.17 -6.25
CA ASP A 590 11.15 26.53 -6.23
C ASP A 590 10.03 26.61 -5.17
N CYS A 591 10.11 25.76 -4.14
CA CYS A 591 9.12 25.55 -3.08
C CYS A 591 9.74 25.77 -1.70
N ASP A 592 9.03 26.48 -0.83
CA ASP A 592 9.44 26.75 0.56
C ASP A 592 8.85 25.71 1.54
N VAL A 593 7.65 25.19 1.26
CA VAL A 593 6.98 24.16 2.07
C VAL A 593 5.98 23.36 1.22
N VAL A 594 5.95 22.04 1.42
CA VAL A 594 4.95 21.15 0.81
C VAL A 594 3.83 20.88 1.80
N VAL A 595 2.58 20.95 1.35
CA VAL A 595 1.43 20.41 2.08
C VAL A 595 0.88 19.19 1.32
N THR A 596 0.83 18.06 2.01
CA THR A 596 0.27 16.81 1.50
C THR A 596 -0.86 16.33 2.41
N GLY A 597 -1.52 15.22 2.09
CA GLY A 597 -2.62 14.72 2.91
C GLY A 597 -3.36 13.53 2.31
N GLU A 598 -4.10 12.83 3.18
CA GLU A 598 -5.03 11.75 2.81
C GLU A 598 -6.13 11.60 3.90
N GLY A 599 -7.14 10.78 3.62
CA GLY A 599 -8.23 10.51 4.57
C GLY A 599 -7.79 9.85 5.89
N MET A 600 -6.75 9.01 5.90
CA MET A 600 -6.28 8.31 7.11
C MET A 600 -4.79 7.97 7.04
N MET A 601 -3.99 8.55 7.94
CA MET A 601 -2.54 8.34 7.99
C MET A 601 -2.14 7.32 9.05
N ASP A 602 -1.41 6.27 8.65
CA ASP A 602 -1.03 5.14 9.51
C ASP A 602 0.45 4.77 9.35
N GLY A 603 1.06 4.25 10.43
CA GLY A 603 2.43 3.72 10.41
C GLY A 603 2.58 2.42 9.60
N GLN A 604 1.49 1.81 9.12
CA GLN A 604 1.52 0.52 8.41
C GLN A 604 1.93 0.62 6.94
N THR A 605 2.16 1.82 6.41
CA THR A 605 2.39 2.02 4.97
C THR A 605 3.84 2.39 4.61
N ALA A 606 4.81 1.54 4.93
CA ALA A 606 6.21 1.71 4.54
C ALA A 606 6.51 1.49 3.03
N GLY A 607 5.53 1.65 2.13
CA GLY A 607 5.56 1.20 0.73
C GLY A 607 5.34 2.31 -0.31
N GLY A 608 4.09 2.77 -0.47
CA GLY A 608 3.73 3.62 -1.62
C GLY A 608 2.44 4.45 -1.54
N LYS A 609 1.88 4.75 -0.36
CA LYS A 609 0.77 5.73 -0.29
C LYS A 609 1.24 7.12 -0.75
N ALA A 610 0.31 7.86 -1.33
CA ALA A 610 0.55 9.15 -1.95
C ALA A 610 1.31 10.16 -1.05
N PRO A 611 0.91 10.43 0.22
CA PRO A 611 1.60 11.41 1.06
C PRO A 611 3.05 11.04 1.40
N LEU A 612 3.38 9.75 1.48
CA LEU A 612 4.72 9.28 1.80
C LEU A 612 5.64 9.32 0.57
N GLY A 613 5.10 9.11 -0.64
CA GLY A 613 5.84 9.36 -1.88
C GLY A 613 6.24 10.84 -2.01
N VAL A 614 5.27 11.74 -1.77
CA VAL A 614 5.50 13.20 -1.69
C VAL A 614 6.57 13.54 -0.65
N ALA A 615 6.41 13.05 0.57
CA ALA A 615 7.31 13.36 1.69
C ALA A 615 8.76 12.93 1.42
N ARG A 616 8.98 11.71 0.88
CA ARG A 616 10.31 11.23 0.51
C ARG A 616 11.02 12.15 -0.47
N ARG A 617 10.30 12.61 -1.51
CA ARG A 617 10.85 13.47 -2.57
C ARG A 617 11.11 14.89 -2.09
N ALA A 618 10.18 15.48 -1.34
CA ALA A 618 10.35 16.79 -0.71
C ALA A 618 11.54 16.80 0.26
N ARG A 619 11.68 15.77 1.11
CA ARG A 619 12.85 15.59 1.98
C ARG A 619 14.17 15.46 1.22
N ALA A 620 14.17 14.78 0.06
CA ALA A 620 15.35 14.68 -0.80
C ALA A 620 15.76 16.04 -1.42
N ALA A 621 14.80 16.94 -1.64
CA ALA A 621 15.02 18.33 -2.03
C ALA A 621 15.34 19.27 -0.84
N GLY A 622 15.18 18.81 0.41
CA GLY A 622 15.36 19.62 1.61
C GLY A 622 14.19 20.56 1.93
N VAL A 623 13.00 20.31 1.35
CA VAL A 623 11.78 21.12 1.56
C VAL A 623 10.94 20.47 2.68
N PRO A 624 10.50 21.23 3.70
CA PRO A 624 9.70 20.71 4.80
C PRO A 624 8.28 20.32 4.36
N VAL A 625 7.67 19.37 5.08
CA VAL A 625 6.42 18.71 4.70
C VAL A 625 5.40 18.73 5.84
N VAL A 626 4.23 19.32 5.58
CA VAL A 626 3.06 19.27 6.47
C VAL A 626 2.01 18.34 5.87
N ALA A 627 1.57 17.32 6.61
CA ALA A 627 0.47 16.44 6.22
C ALA A 627 -0.83 16.86 6.90
N VAL A 628 -1.86 17.24 6.12
CA VAL A 628 -3.23 17.45 6.61
C VAL A 628 -4.03 16.16 6.42
N VAL A 629 -4.63 15.61 7.49
CA VAL A 629 -5.15 14.22 7.45
C VAL A 629 -6.55 14.10 8.06
N GLY A 630 -7.41 13.25 7.48
CA GLY A 630 -8.77 13.01 7.99
C GLY A 630 -8.75 12.42 9.40
N GLY A 631 -7.95 11.37 9.58
CA GLY A 631 -7.56 10.80 10.86
C GLY A 631 -6.10 10.35 10.85
N ARG A 632 -5.61 9.93 12.02
CA ARG A 632 -4.27 9.34 12.16
C ARG A 632 -4.26 8.16 13.13
N ALA A 633 -3.31 7.24 12.96
CA ALA A 633 -2.93 6.28 13.99
C ALA A 633 -2.25 6.99 15.17
N ASP A 634 -2.22 6.35 16.35
CA ASP A 634 -1.57 6.88 17.54
C ASP A 634 -0.05 7.01 17.34
N ASP A 635 0.57 5.94 16.86
CA ASP A 635 1.98 5.85 16.45
C ASP A 635 2.15 6.31 14.99
N LEU A 636 3.14 7.18 14.79
CA LEU A 636 3.52 7.77 13.52
C LEU A 636 5.05 7.80 13.32
N ASP A 637 5.85 7.08 14.12
CA ASP A 637 7.32 7.16 14.03
C ASP A 637 7.80 6.81 12.60
N ALA A 638 7.24 5.76 12.01
CA ALA A 638 7.50 5.39 10.62
C ALA A 638 7.11 6.46 9.58
N VAL A 639 6.12 7.32 9.86
CA VAL A 639 5.71 8.43 8.97
C VAL A 639 6.72 9.57 9.02
N TYR A 640 7.18 9.94 10.22
CA TYR A 640 8.23 10.95 10.40
C TYR A 640 9.58 10.48 9.82
N GLU A 641 9.90 9.18 9.93
CA GLU A 641 11.07 8.58 9.27
C GLU A 641 11.05 8.72 7.73
N GLN A 642 9.88 8.67 7.09
CA GLN A 642 9.75 8.87 5.64
C GLN A 642 9.89 10.34 5.20
N GLY A 643 9.84 11.31 6.12
CA GLY A 643 10.07 12.73 5.83
C GLY A 643 8.87 13.66 5.89
N VAL A 644 7.80 13.27 6.58
CA VAL A 644 6.80 14.25 7.05
C VAL A 644 7.38 14.95 8.29
N ASP A 645 7.26 16.27 8.39
CA ASP A 645 7.74 17.04 9.56
C ASP A 645 6.62 17.34 10.56
N LEU A 646 5.38 17.48 10.08
CA LEU A 646 4.21 17.80 10.89
C LEU A 646 2.96 17.09 10.37
N VAL A 647 2.17 16.47 11.26
CA VAL A 647 0.87 15.87 10.94
C VAL A 647 -0.26 16.62 11.64
N LEU A 648 -1.23 17.10 10.87
CA LEU A 648 -2.38 17.90 11.33
C LEU A 648 -3.70 17.17 11.02
N PRO A 649 -4.32 16.49 12.00
CA PRO A 649 -5.68 15.99 11.88
C PRO A 649 -6.66 17.15 11.64
N ILE A 650 -7.49 17.05 10.61
CA ILE A 650 -8.42 18.14 10.22
C ILE A 650 -9.67 18.20 11.11
N VAL A 651 -9.97 17.15 11.87
CA VAL A 651 -11.17 17.05 12.71
C VAL A 651 -11.08 18.04 13.88
N SER A 652 -11.77 19.16 13.71
CA SER A 652 -11.70 20.34 14.60
C SER A 652 -12.36 20.16 15.97
N ARG A 653 -13.21 19.15 16.14
CA ARG A 653 -14.00 18.85 17.36
C ARG A 653 -14.52 17.41 17.31
N PRO A 654 -14.92 16.80 18.44
CA PRO A 654 -15.61 15.50 18.44
C PRO A 654 -16.85 15.53 17.54
N MET A 655 -16.93 14.58 16.61
CA MET A 655 -18.03 14.37 15.65
C MET A 655 -18.08 12.90 15.24
N ASP A 656 -19.23 12.43 14.77
CA ASP A 656 -19.37 11.11 14.18
C ASP A 656 -18.75 11.02 12.77
N LEU A 657 -18.47 9.80 12.31
CA LEU A 657 -17.81 9.57 11.02
C LEU A 657 -18.64 10.06 9.82
N SER A 658 -19.97 9.91 9.85
CA SER A 658 -20.85 10.41 8.79
C SER A 658 -20.76 11.93 8.62
N HIS A 659 -20.70 12.67 9.73
CA HIS A 659 -20.53 14.11 9.73
C HIS A 659 -19.09 14.54 9.41
N ALA A 660 -18.09 13.74 9.81
CA ALA A 660 -16.70 13.96 9.41
C ALA A 660 -16.43 13.74 7.92
N LEU A 661 -17.25 12.91 7.25
CA LEU A 661 -17.21 12.66 5.81
C LEU A 661 -18.16 13.57 4.99
N ASP A 662 -19.02 14.36 5.64
CA ASP A 662 -19.87 15.32 4.91
C ASP A 662 -18.99 16.36 4.18
N PRO A 663 -19.12 16.54 2.85
CA PRO A 663 -18.25 17.42 2.08
C PRO A 663 -18.24 18.88 2.57
N SER A 664 -19.31 19.38 3.19
CA SER A 664 -19.35 20.74 3.73
C SER A 664 -18.56 20.87 5.04
N GLN A 665 -18.62 19.84 5.90
CA GLN A 665 -17.83 19.78 7.13
C GLN A 665 -16.35 19.48 6.83
N THR A 666 -16.06 18.62 5.85
CA THR A 666 -14.68 18.37 5.35
C THR A 666 -14.07 19.62 4.75
N ARG A 667 -14.82 20.40 3.94
CA ARG A 667 -14.37 21.72 3.46
C ARG A 667 -14.03 22.66 4.61
N SER A 668 -14.88 22.79 5.61
CA SER A 668 -14.60 23.65 6.77
C SER A 668 -13.34 23.21 7.51
N ASN A 669 -13.17 21.90 7.69
CA ASN A 669 -12.03 21.31 8.39
C ASN A 669 -10.71 21.51 7.62
N LEU A 670 -10.69 21.26 6.30
CA LEU A 670 -9.49 21.45 5.46
C LEU A 670 -9.08 22.92 5.34
N ARG A 671 -10.03 23.86 5.32
CA ARG A 671 -9.74 25.30 5.41
C ARG A 671 -9.02 25.66 6.71
N THR A 672 -9.52 25.17 7.85
CA THR A 672 -8.86 25.38 9.15
C THR A 672 -7.48 24.72 9.19
N ALA A 673 -7.32 23.54 8.60
CA ALA A 673 -6.03 22.85 8.52
C ALA A 673 -5.01 23.59 7.63
N GLY A 674 -5.44 24.16 6.50
CA GLY A 674 -4.58 25.00 5.64
C GLY A 674 -4.09 26.27 6.35
N GLU A 675 -4.96 26.93 7.12
CA GLU A 675 -4.56 28.03 8.00
C GLU A 675 -3.54 27.58 9.06
N ALA A 676 -3.78 26.44 9.71
CA ALA A 676 -2.86 25.90 10.72
C ALA A 676 -1.50 25.51 10.13
N ALA A 677 -1.47 24.90 8.94
CA ALA A 677 -0.26 24.48 8.24
C ALA A 677 0.65 25.67 7.91
N ILE A 678 0.11 26.72 7.29
CA ILE A 678 0.94 27.89 6.95
C ILE A 678 1.36 28.69 8.19
N ARG A 679 0.52 28.76 9.22
CA ARG A 679 0.91 29.38 10.50
C ARG A 679 2.04 28.62 11.17
N ALA A 680 2.04 27.28 11.14
CA ALA A 680 3.09 26.45 11.71
C ALA A 680 4.44 26.61 10.98
N TYR A 681 4.41 26.77 9.65
CA TYR A 681 5.61 27.05 8.84
C TYR A 681 6.23 28.43 9.12
N LEU A 682 5.42 29.41 9.56
CA LEU A 682 5.84 30.80 9.80
C LEU A 682 6.36 31.06 11.23
N LEU A 683 6.49 30.03 12.08
CA LEU A 683 7.01 30.09 13.46
C LEU A 683 8.53 29.85 13.52
#